data_AF-A0A8E2ESP4-F1
#
_entry.id   AF-A0A8E2ESP4-F1
#
_cell.length_a   1.000
_cell.length_b   1.000
_cell.length_c   1.000
_cell.angle_alpha   90.00
_cell.angle_beta   90.00
_cell.angle_gamma   90.00
#
_symmetry.space_group_name_H-M   'P 1'
#
loop_
_entity.id
_entity.type
_entity.pdbx_description
1 polymer ?
#
loop_
_entity_poly.entity_id
_entity_poly.type
_entity_poly.pdbx_seq_one_letter_code
_entity_poly.pdbx_strand_id
1 'polypeptide(L)'
;MSHPTLSPTQAHALFDILTHHETYAEIESFKWPDAIDNYGYPFKKEDGVQTSSPLLQALLNKFALKLPGLSNVALEFWQERCQILVAKLGEAELSESYDKGVIGARKTLATAISALLEYLARGCLGGLPRRDIKNAERKYDISKVEDIMEAWDDALQELVYGDLIDRLFDKTAETGRLEDHSSLVQAAHEFILLNLASFLHHVFVISPDGQYLLKVIENVHRLVPYTLIRQTLRVGNAATMINGMVKLVLTKLSVTAFTNWMGLSKNADDGMNLLQQIISTVLSWDSSELQKYATQIQKSNDAPSKEHLDAVKSHVYKPREEHEKLRVISVEQSKSIITVIFESTSPSLSPELPDPQHAQALEYYSTHLSIRDRDELGKILCHLQPDLLTQAVRDLVATYDPIIRSVHNAVDLSATLTDLENFLNDMIKASKPKKNSASGNGNTKSEAESIPPSVEDYVNLLRKHIPSSHRFLHQIAKNGREVTEQFRVYAKEAAAEFRDPTPPMPKNNKDVSKALQESADSTKDAGAMTAPLAALFSTLSESDQEAILKALDAHSSYLASLKASSTSRMKSILANNLDTAYGPGMYLARWHTLLDSTSITPATAKGRVRTGKEVKDQDDSGAANSKAKGNGKGGNRDGDKDKDKDKVEAPDAPDISVVVKALRVQFKEILKGMEVMG
;
A
#
# COMPACT_ATOMS: atom_id res chain seq x y z
N MET A 1 6.31 38.79 -26.75
CA MET A 1 5.18 38.45 -25.86
C MET A 1 5.79 37.62 -24.74
N SER A 2 5.59 38.00 -23.49
CA SER A 2 6.08 37.22 -22.34
C SER A 2 5.30 35.91 -22.29
N HIS A 3 5.96 34.78 -22.54
CA HIS A 3 5.35 33.48 -22.31
C HIS A 3 4.90 33.40 -20.84
N PRO A 4 3.66 33.00 -20.54
CA PRO A 4 3.23 32.84 -19.16
C PRO A 4 4.06 31.74 -18.50
N THR A 5 4.89 32.13 -17.53
CA THR A 5 5.77 31.23 -16.77
C THR A 5 5.04 30.76 -15.52
N LEU A 6 5.03 29.45 -15.28
CA LEU A 6 4.58 28.89 -14.00
C LEU A 6 5.43 29.47 -12.86
N SER A 7 4.80 29.88 -11.76
CA SER A 7 5.53 30.15 -10.53
C SER A 7 6.12 28.85 -9.96
N PRO A 8 7.14 28.89 -9.09
CA PRO A 8 7.68 27.68 -8.45
C PRO A 8 6.59 26.87 -7.73
N THR A 9 5.67 27.54 -7.03
CA THR A 9 4.58 26.87 -6.32
C THR A 9 3.57 26.22 -7.29
N GLN A 10 3.30 26.85 -8.42
CA GLN A 10 2.44 26.28 -9.47
C GLN A 10 3.12 25.09 -10.17
N ALA A 11 4.44 25.17 -10.42
CA ALA A 11 5.21 24.05 -10.96
C ALA A 11 5.21 22.87 -9.98
N HIS A 12 5.40 23.12 -8.68
CA HIS A 12 5.30 22.11 -7.63
C HIS A 12 3.91 21.46 -7.59
N ALA A 13 2.84 22.27 -7.62
CA ALA A 13 1.47 21.75 -7.64
C ALA A 13 1.18 20.91 -8.89
N LEU A 14 1.64 21.35 -10.06
CA LEU A 14 1.48 20.62 -11.31
C LEU A 14 2.21 19.27 -11.26
N PHE A 15 3.46 19.28 -10.77
CA PHE A 15 4.25 18.08 -10.58
C PHE A 15 3.58 17.10 -9.62
N ASP A 16 3.10 17.60 -8.49
CA ASP A 16 2.40 16.81 -7.47
C ASP A 16 1.13 16.15 -8.03
N ILE A 17 0.31 16.89 -8.79
CA ILE A 17 -0.88 16.36 -9.47
C ILE A 17 -0.51 15.26 -10.47
N LEU A 18 0.42 15.54 -11.38
CA LEU A 18 0.72 14.64 -12.48
C LEU A 18 1.38 13.35 -11.99
N THR A 19 2.32 13.43 -11.04
CA THR A 19 2.95 12.23 -10.47
C THR A 19 1.97 11.41 -9.64
N HIS A 20 1.07 12.03 -8.86
CA HIS A 20 0.04 11.32 -8.11
C HIS A 20 -0.85 10.47 -9.04
N HIS A 21 -1.38 11.10 -10.10
CA HIS A 21 -2.26 10.42 -11.05
C HIS A 21 -1.55 9.38 -11.91
N GLU A 22 -0.33 9.65 -12.37
CA GLU A 22 0.38 8.70 -13.23
C GLU A 22 0.88 7.49 -12.42
N THR A 23 1.39 7.68 -11.20
CA THR A 23 1.76 6.57 -10.31
C THR A 23 0.58 5.62 -10.09
N TYR A 24 -0.60 6.19 -9.76
CA TYR A 24 -1.78 5.37 -9.52
C TYR A 24 -2.24 4.63 -10.78
N ALA A 25 -2.21 5.30 -11.93
CA ALA A 25 -2.65 4.69 -13.18
C ALA A 25 -1.72 3.57 -13.67
N GLU A 26 -0.41 3.70 -13.49
CA GLU A 26 0.53 2.62 -13.78
C GLU A 26 0.36 1.42 -12.84
N ILE A 27 -0.03 1.64 -11.58
CA ILE A 27 -0.38 0.55 -10.66
C ILE A 27 -1.70 -0.10 -11.09
N GLU A 28 -2.70 0.71 -11.47
CA GLU A 28 -4.00 0.21 -11.90
C GLU A 28 -3.92 -0.59 -13.20
N SER A 29 -2.99 -0.27 -14.11
CA SER A 29 -2.85 -0.99 -15.38
C SER A 29 -2.58 -2.48 -15.20
N PHE A 30 -1.99 -2.92 -14.08
CA PHE A 30 -1.78 -4.34 -13.75
C PHE A 30 -3.06 -5.15 -13.55
N LYS A 31 -4.25 -4.54 -13.64
CA LYS A 31 -5.51 -5.28 -13.84
C LYS A 31 -5.59 -5.96 -15.22
N TRP A 32 -4.71 -5.59 -16.14
CA TRP A 32 -4.61 -6.09 -17.50
C TRP A 32 -3.43 -7.04 -17.67
N PRO A 33 -3.59 -8.18 -18.35
CA PRO A 33 -2.49 -9.11 -18.60
C PRO A 33 -1.36 -8.44 -19.40
N ASP A 34 -1.71 -7.65 -20.42
CA ASP A 34 -0.74 -6.98 -21.29
C ASP A 34 0.13 -5.92 -20.57
N ALA A 35 -0.21 -5.55 -19.33
CA ALA A 35 0.53 -4.53 -18.59
C ALA A 35 1.97 -4.98 -18.30
N ILE A 36 2.17 -6.25 -17.92
CA ILE A 36 3.51 -6.77 -17.63
C ILE A 36 4.32 -6.99 -18.92
N ASP A 37 3.64 -7.39 -20.01
CA ASP A 37 4.29 -7.61 -21.31
C ASP A 37 4.77 -6.30 -21.94
N ASN A 38 4.12 -5.18 -21.61
CA ASN A 38 4.51 -3.84 -22.03
C ASN A 38 5.33 -3.07 -20.98
N TYR A 39 5.70 -3.69 -19.86
CA TYR A 39 6.41 -3.02 -18.76
C TYR A 39 7.87 -2.71 -19.10
N GLY A 40 8.57 -3.64 -19.77
CA GLY A 40 10.01 -3.50 -20.08
C GLY A 40 10.93 -4.15 -19.04
N TYR A 41 12.24 -3.86 -19.17
CA TYR A 41 13.29 -4.52 -18.38
C TYR A 41 12.99 -4.44 -16.86
N PRO A 42 13.15 -5.54 -16.10
CA PRO A 42 13.80 -6.82 -16.46
C PRO A 42 12.87 -7.82 -17.17
N PHE A 43 11.59 -7.49 -17.30
CA PHE A 43 10.61 -8.31 -18.01
C PHE A 43 10.83 -8.22 -19.52
N LYS A 44 10.40 -9.26 -20.22
CA LYS A 44 10.49 -9.31 -21.67
C LYS A 44 9.37 -8.44 -22.25
N LYS A 45 9.75 -7.56 -23.18
CA LYS A 45 8.86 -6.70 -23.96
C LYS A 45 9.23 -6.82 -25.44
N GLU A 46 8.27 -6.61 -26.33
CA GLU A 46 8.52 -6.60 -27.78
C GLU A 46 9.49 -5.47 -28.18
N ASP A 47 10.37 -5.77 -29.14
CA ASP A 47 11.38 -4.82 -29.63
C ASP A 47 10.71 -3.60 -30.27
N GLY A 48 11.18 -2.40 -29.90
CA GLY A 48 10.66 -1.13 -30.43
C GLY A 48 9.40 -0.61 -29.73
N VAL A 49 8.80 -1.37 -28.80
CA VAL A 49 7.65 -0.92 -28.00
C VAL A 49 8.14 -0.14 -26.77
N GLN A 50 7.65 1.08 -26.57
CA GLN A 50 7.95 1.86 -25.36
C GLN A 50 7.20 1.30 -24.15
N THR A 51 7.75 1.52 -22.95
CA THR A 51 7.11 1.08 -21.71
C THR A 51 5.73 1.72 -21.52
N SER A 52 4.77 0.94 -21.04
CA SER A 52 3.47 1.45 -20.59
C SER A 52 3.52 1.99 -19.15
N SER A 53 4.57 1.69 -18.39
CA SER A 53 4.72 2.07 -16.98
C SER A 53 6.10 2.66 -16.69
N PRO A 54 6.46 3.79 -17.32
CA PRO A 54 7.80 4.39 -17.22
C PRO A 54 8.19 4.74 -15.78
N LEU A 55 7.25 5.18 -14.94
CA LEU A 55 7.57 5.58 -13.58
C LEU A 55 7.90 4.39 -12.69
N LEU A 56 7.05 3.37 -12.69
CA LEU A 56 7.27 2.16 -11.92
C LEU A 56 8.52 1.41 -12.39
N GLN A 57 8.75 1.36 -13.71
CA GLN A 57 9.94 0.74 -14.28
C GLN A 57 11.21 1.48 -13.88
N ALA A 58 11.21 2.83 -13.90
CA ALA A 58 12.33 3.62 -13.42
C ALA A 58 12.63 3.35 -11.94
N LEU A 59 11.60 3.26 -11.08
CA LEU A 59 11.76 2.91 -9.67
C LEU A 59 12.32 1.49 -9.48
N LEU A 60 11.83 0.52 -10.25
CA LEU A 60 12.33 -0.86 -10.21
C LEU A 60 13.82 -0.91 -10.59
N ASN A 61 14.21 -0.25 -11.68
CA ASN A 61 15.58 -0.24 -12.18
C ASN A 61 16.56 0.50 -11.25
N LYS A 62 16.14 1.64 -10.70
CA LYS A 62 16.98 2.46 -9.81
C LYS A 62 17.17 1.81 -8.43
N PHE A 63 16.16 1.13 -7.90
CA PHE A 63 16.18 0.65 -6.51
C PHE A 63 16.16 -0.87 -6.38
N ALA A 64 15.19 -1.55 -6.99
CA ALA A 64 15.02 -2.98 -6.75
C ALA A 64 16.12 -3.80 -7.43
N LEU A 65 16.43 -3.51 -8.70
CA LEU A 65 17.43 -4.28 -9.45
C LEU A 65 18.87 -4.04 -9.00
N LYS A 66 19.12 -2.96 -8.25
CA LYS A 66 20.43 -2.69 -7.63
C LYS A 66 20.56 -3.25 -6.21
N LEU A 67 19.47 -3.78 -5.64
CA LEU A 67 19.47 -4.30 -4.26
C LEU A 67 20.43 -5.50 -4.14
N PRO A 68 21.30 -5.56 -3.10
CA PRO A 68 22.16 -6.70 -2.87
C PRO A 68 21.39 -8.01 -2.82
N GLY A 69 21.83 -8.99 -3.59
CA GLY A 69 21.11 -10.26 -3.81
C GLY A 69 20.23 -10.20 -5.05
N LEU A 70 19.22 -9.32 -5.07
CA LEU A 70 18.29 -9.20 -6.20
C LEU A 70 18.99 -8.82 -7.52
N SER A 71 20.06 -8.03 -7.44
CA SER A 71 20.89 -7.66 -8.59
C SER A 71 21.55 -8.85 -9.31
N ASN A 72 21.68 -10.00 -8.64
CA ASN A 72 22.29 -11.21 -9.17
C ASN A 72 21.25 -12.25 -9.60
N VAL A 73 19.96 -11.92 -9.53
CA VAL A 73 18.89 -12.83 -9.95
C VAL A 73 18.89 -12.93 -11.47
N ALA A 74 18.84 -14.16 -11.97
CA ALA A 74 18.89 -14.44 -13.40
C ALA A 74 17.63 -13.90 -14.11
N LEU A 75 17.74 -13.57 -15.40
CA LEU A 75 16.61 -13.03 -16.16
C LEU A 75 15.45 -14.01 -16.28
N GLU A 76 15.72 -15.31 -16.21
CA GLU A 76 14.72 -16.38 -16.22
C GLU A 76 13.73 -16.23 -15.04
N PHE A 77 14.19 -15.79 -13.86
CA PHE A 77 13.30 -15.50 -12.74
C PHE A 77 12.27 -14.42 -13.11
N TRP A 78 12.73 -13.33 -13.74
CA TRP A 78 11.87 -12.23 -14.12
C TRP A 78 10.94 -12.61 -15.29
N GLN A 79 11.51 -13.17 -16.35
CA GLN A 79 10.82 -13.38 -17.64
C GLN A 79 10.02 -14.68 -17.69
N GLU A 80 10.48 -15.75 -17.04
CA GLU A 80 9.83 -17.06 -17.09
C GLU A 80 9.07 -17.41 -15.81
N ARG A 81 9.27 -16.69 -14.70
CA ARG A 81 8.49 -16.89 -13.46
C ARG A 81 7.59 -15.70 -13.19
N CYS A 82 8.17 -14.56 -12.82
CA CYS A 82 7.41 -13.38 -12.39
C CYS A 82 6.49 -12.84 -13.49
N GLN A 83 6.97 -12.70 -14.73
CA GLN A 83 6.16 -12.22 -15.85
C GLN A 83 4.92 -13.08 -16.06
N ILE A 84 5.08 -14.40 -16.12
CA ILE A 84 3.98 -15.33 -16.33
C ILE A 84 3.01 -15.30 -15.13
N LEU A 85 3.52 -15.27 -13.89
CA LEU A 85 2.67 -15.16 -12.70
C LEU A 85 1.84 -13.88 -12.70
N VAL A 86 2.46 -12.74 -13.00
CA VAL A 86 1.77 -11.44 -13.07
C VAL A 86 0.77 -11.42 -14.23
N ALA A 87 1.13 -11.95 -15.40
CA ALA A 87 0.22 -12.08 -16.54
C ALA A 87 -1.00 -12.93 -16.19
N LYS A 88 -0.81 -14.08 -15.51
CA LYS A 88 -1.90 -14.94 -15.04
C LYS A 88 -2.80 -14.27 -14.00
N LEU A 89 -2.23 -13.50 -13.07
CA LEU A 89 -3.01 -12.66 -12.14
C LEU A 89 -3.81 -11.59 -12.89
N GLY A 90 -3.22 -11.00 -13.94
CA GLY A 90 -3.89 -10.12 -14.88
C GLY A 90 -5.05 -10.83 -15.55
N GLU A 91 -4.86 -12.00 -16.15
CA GLU A 91 -5.88 -12.81 -16.83
C GLU A 91 -7.05 -13.21 -15.92
N ALA A 92 -6.78 -13.53 -14.64
CA ALA A 92 -7.79 -13.94 -13.66
C ALA A 92 -8.90 -12.90 -13.43
N GLU A 93 -8.65 -11.62 -13.75
CA GLU A 93 -9.66 -10.56 -13.67
C GLU A 93 -10.29 -10.48 -12.28
N LEU A 94 -9.44 -10.33 -11.26
CA LEU A 94 -9.91 -10.17 -9.88
C LEU A 94 -10.85 -8.97 -9.80
N SER A 95 -11.99 -9.16 -9.13
CA SER A 95 -13.11 -8.23 -9.16
C SER A 95 -12.77 -6.79 -8.75
N GLU A 96 -13.54 -5.84 -9.27
CA GLU A 96 -13.39 -4.41 -9.02
C GLU A 96 -14.36 -3.89 -7.96
N SER A 97 -13.98 -2.80 -7.28
CA SER A 97 -14.85 -2.12 -6.31
C SER A 97 -16.16 -1.61 -6.93
N TYR A 98 -16.14 -1.25 -8.22
CA TYR A 98 -17.34 -0.85 -8.94
C TYR A 98 -18.40 -1.96 -8.91
N ASP A 99 -18.03 -3.18 -9.29
CA ASP A 99 -18.93 -4.33 -9.40
C ASP A 99 -19.35 -4.84 -8.02
N LYS A 100 -18.42 -4.80 -7.05
CA LYS A 100 -18.68 -5.21 -5.67
C LYS A 100 -19.60 -4.27 -4.90
N GLY A 101 -19.76 -3.03 -5.34
CA GLY A 101 -20.56 -2.02 -4.65
C GLY A 101 -19.92 -1.44 -3.38
N VAL A 102 -18.68 -1.83 -3.07
CA VAL A 102 -17.92 -1.45 -1.86
C VAL A 102 -16.42 -1.30 -2.20
N ILE A 103 -15.67 -0.59 -1.35
CA ILE A 103 -14.21 -0.56 -1.44
C ILE A 103 -13.68 -1.93 -0.99
N GLY A 104 -12.80 -2.54 -1.78
CA GLY A 104 -12.25 -3.87 -1.48
C GLY A 104 -10.75 -3.83 -1.22
N ALA A 105 -10.24 -4.86 -0.55
CA ALA A 105 -8.86 -4.91 -0.05
C ALA A 105 -7.79 -4.61 -1.13
N ARG A 106 -8.01 -5.08 -2.37
CA ARG A 106 -7.12 -4.80 -3.50
C ARG A 106 -7.05 -3.30 -3.82
N LYS A 107 -8.19 -2.59 -3.84
CA LYS A 107 -8.24 -1.14 -4.05
C LYS A 107 -7.59 -0.41 -2.87
N THR A 108 -7.89 -0.84 -1.65
CA THR A 108 -7.30 -0.30 -0.41
C THR A 108 -5.78 -0.38 -0.44
N LEU A 109 -5.21 -1.55 -0.74
CA LEU A 109 -3.75 -1.74 -0.80
C LEU A 109 -3.10 -1.04 -2.00
N ALA A 110 -3.72 -1.09 -3.19
CA ALA A 110 -3.16 -0.44 -4.39
C ALA A 110 -3.07 1.09 -4.23
N THR A 111 -4.09 1.70 -3.64
CA THR A 111 -4.10 3.15 -3.37
C THR A 111 -3.13 3.53 -2.25
N ALA A 112 -2.97 2.68 -1.22
CA ALA A 112 -1.97 2.87 -0.17
C ALA A 112 -0.54 2.85 -0.74
N ILE A 113 -0.22 1.83 -1.54
CA ILE A 113 1.08 1.68 -2.20
C ILE A 113 1.33 2.86 -3.15
N SER A 114 0.31 3.27 -3.92
CA SER A 114 0.43 4.44 -4.79
C SER A 114 0.79 5.71 -4.03
N ALA A 115 0.12 5.96 -2.90
CA ALA A 115 0.35 7.14 -2.08
C ALA A 115 1.74 7.16 -1.42
N LEU A 116 2.41 6.00 -1.30
CA LEU A 116 3.80 5.90 -0.85
C LEU A 116 4.79 6.03 -2.01
N LEU A 117 4.59 5.29 -3.09
CA LEU A 117 5.51 5.26 -4.24
C LEU A 117 5.62 6.61 -4.95
N GLU A 118 4.56 7.42 -4.94
CA GLU A 118 4.60 8.77 -5.53
C GLU A 118 5.64 9.69 -4.87
N TYR A 119 5.99 9.49 -3.59
CA TYR A 119 7.06 10.27 -2.95
C TYR A 119 8.44 9.88 -3.46
N LEU A 120 8.69 8.58 -3.64
CA LEU A 120 9.93 8.08 -4.24
C LEU A 120 10.05 8.58 -5.68
N ALA A 121 8.96 8.47 -6.45
CA ALA A 121 8.86 9.00 -7.80
C ALA A 121 9.17 10.51 -7.88
N ARG A 122 8.50 11.33 -7.06
CA ARG A 122 8.75 12.78 -7.01
C ARG A 122 10.19 13.09 -6.62
N GLY A 123 10.74 12.37 -5.63
CA GLY A 123 12.12 12.52 -5.20
C GLY A 123 13.15 12.20 -6.31
N CYS A 124 12.92 11.16 -7.09
CA CYS A 124 13.82 10.76 -8.18
C CYS A 124 13.73 11.69 -9.40
N LEU A 125 12.50 12.12 -9.74
CA LEU A 125 12.27 12.97 -10.91
C LEU A 125 12.65 14.43 -10.63
N GLY A 126 12.25 14.95 -9.47
CA GLY A 126 12.52 16.34 -9.09
C GLY A 126 13.92 16.55 -8.52
N GLY A 127 14.46 15.55 -7.80
CA GLY A 127 15.67 15.70 -7.00
C GLY A 127 15.45 16.55 -5.75
N LEU A 128 16.33 16.38 -4.76
CA LEU A 128 16.38 17.19 -3.55
C LEU A 128 17.40 18.32 -3.75
N PRO A 129 17.00 19.59 -3.79
CA PRO A 129 17.96 20.70 -3.91
C PRO A 129 18.95 20.71 -2.74
N ARG A 130 20.24 20.94 -3.04
CA ARG A 130 21.28 21.02 -2.02
C ARG A 130 21.11 22.29 -1.18
N ARG A 131 21.03 22.15 0.14
CA ARG A 131 20.96 23.26 1.11
C ARG A 131 22.10 23.14 2.11
N ASP A 132 22.71 24.27 2.47
CA ASP A 132 23.69 24.31 3.56
C ASP A 132 22.99 24.15 4.91
N ILE A 133 23.44 23.19 5.72
CA ILE A 133 22.96 22.97 7.07
C ILE A 133 23.49 24.09 7.97
N LYS A 134 22.58 24.88 8.53
CA LYS A 134 22.90 26.14 9.24
C LYS A 134 23.74 25.91 10.50
N ASN A 135 23.65 24.74 11.14
CA ASN A 135 24.39 24.43 12.35
C ASN A 135 24.67 22.92 12.49
N ALA A 136 25.88 22.51 12.09
CA ALA A 136 26.30 21.11 12.14
C ALA A 136 26.35 20.50 13.56
N GLU A 137 26.38 21.32 14.62
CA GLU A 137 26.44 20.88 16.03
C GLU A 137 25.10 21.00 16.76
N ARG A 138 24.00 21.31 16.06
CA ARG A 138 22.69 21.43 16.67
C ARG A 138 22.27 20.13 17.36
N LYS A 139 21.71 20.27 18.56
CA LYS A 139 21.01 19.20 19.26
C LYS A 139 19.51 19.30 19.01
N TYR A 140 18.91 18.17 18.62
CA TYR A 140 17.48 18.05 18.37
C TYR A 140 16.75 17.46 19.57
N ASP A 141 15.62 18.04 19.94
CA ASP A 141 14.76 17.59 21.03
C ASP A 141 13.55 16.81 20.48
N ILE A 142 13.49 15.50 20.77
CA ILE A 142 12.40 14.61 20.33
C ILE A 142 11.05 14.92 21.00
N SER A 143 11.00 15.83 21.97
CA SER A 143 9.74 16.31 22.56
C SER A 143 9.12 17.48 21.78
N LYS A 144 9.84 18.06 20.81
CA LYS A 144 9.40 19.22 20.02
C LYS A 144 9.21 18.84 18.56
N VAL A 145 8.01 19.09 18.04
CA VAL A 145 7.68 18.80 16.63
C VAL A 145 8.56 19.58 15.66
N GLU A 146 8.84 20.85 15.98
CA GLU A 146 9.69 21.70 15.14
C GLU A 146 11.10 21.13 14.98
N ASP A 147 11.68 20.58 16.06
CA ASP A 147 12.99 19.94 16.03
C ASP A 147 12.94 18.61 15.28
N ILE A 148 11.87 17.81 15.42
CA ILE A 148 11.70 16.55 14.67
C ILE A 148 11.61 16.83 13.16
N MET A 149 10.82 17.83 12.75
CA MET A 149 10.65 18.18 11.35
C MET A 149 11.95 18.71 10.74
N GLU A 150 12.65 19.60 11.45
CA GLU A 150 13.91 20.15 10.97
C GLU A 150 15.04 19.09 10.96
N ALA A 151 15.06 18.19 11.94
CA ALA A 151 15.97 17.05 11.95
C ALA A 151 15.75 16.12 10.75
N TRP A 152 14.49 15.89 10.37
CA TRP A 152 14.18 15.08 9.19
C TRP A 152 14.72 15.75 7.92
N ASP A 153 14.49 17.05 7.74
CA ASP A 153 15.00 17.80 6.58
C ASP A 153 16.54 17.84 6.51
N ASP A 154 17.21 18.03 7.65
CA ASP A 154 18.67 18.00 7.75
C ASP A 154 19.21 16.58 7.53
N ALA A 155 18.54 15.55 8.03
CA ALA A 155 18.91 14.16 7.81
C ALA A 155 18.82 13.80 6.33
N LEU A 156 17.78 14.26 5.61
CA LEU A 156 17.69 14.07 4.16
C LEU A 156 18.85 14.72 3.41
N GLN A 157 19.25 15.94 3.77
CA GLN A 157 20.42 16.60 3.16
C GLN A 157 21.70 15.79 3.39
N GLU A 158 21.92 15.32 4.62
CA GLU A 158 23.09 14.52 4.97
C GLU A 158 23.08 13.11 4.36
N LEU A 159 21.91 12.49 4.17
CA LEU A 159 21.79 11.19 3.48
C LEU A 159 22.13 11.32 2.00
N VAL A 160 21.67 12.38 1.33
CA VAL A 160 21.82 12.57 -0.12
C VAL A 160 23.19 13.18 -0.49
N TYR A 161 23.65 14.18 0.27
CA TYR A 161 24.84 14.98 -0.03
C TYR A 161 25.99 14.84 0.98
N GLY A 162 25.72 14.32 2.18
CA GLY A 162 26.69 14.19 3.27
C GLY A 162 27.22 12.77 3.45
N ASP A 163 27.67 12.49 4.67
CA ASP A 163 28.26 11.21 5.09
C ASP A 163 27.39 10.44 6.10
N LEU A 164 26.13 10.84 6.29
CA LEU A 164 25.27 10.26 7.32
C LEU A 164 25.05 8.75 7.12
N ILE A 165 25.03 8.26 5.88
CA ILE A 165 24.99 6.82 5.60
C ILE A 165 26.20 6.14 6.25
N ASP A 166 27.42 6.63 6.02
CA ASP A 166 28.62 6.05 6.64
C ASP A 166 28.54 6.09 8.16
N ARG A 167 28.17 7.25 8.72
CA ARG A 167 28.03 7.43 10.16
C ARG A 167 26.99 6.49 10.77
N LEU A 168 25.88 6.23 10.06
CA LEU A 168 24.84 5.29 10.51
C LEU A 168 25.38 3.87 10.55
N PHE A 169 26.04 3.41 9.50
CA PHE A 169 26.62 2.06 9.43
C PHE A 169 27.72 1.85 10.47
N ASP A 170 28.62 2.83 10.62
CA ASP A 170 29.71 2.78 11.60
C ASP A 170 29.16 2.76 13.03
N LYS A 171 28.22 3.67 13.34
CA LYS A 171 27.64 3.74 14.68
C LYS A 171 26.82 2.51 15.04
N THR A 172 26.08 1.95 14.06
CA THR A 172 25.33 0.70 14.25
C THR A 172 26.26 -0.48 14.53
N ALA A 173 27.48 -0.50 13.97
CA ALA A 173 28.47 -1.53 14.31
C ALA A 173 29.00 -1.38 15.75
N GLU A 174 29.05 -0.16 16.29
CA GLU A 174 29.47 0.12 17.67
C GLU A 174 28.41 -0.23 18.71
N THR A 175 27.14 0.11 18.46
CA THR A 175 26.05 -0.02 19.43
C THR A 175 24.74 -0.47 18.79
N GLY A 176 23.95 -1.24 19.54
CA GLY A 176 22.59 -1.65 19.18
C GLY A 176 21.50 -0.83 19.86
N ARG A 177 21.83 0.37 20.35
CA ARG A 177 20.91 1.26 21.05
C ARG A 177 20.74 2.56 20.29
N LEU A 178 19.51 2.95 20.03
CA LEU A 178 19.18 4.21 19.33
C LEU A 178 19.67 5.44 20.11
N GLU A 179 19.61 5.40 21.44
CA GLU A 179 19.99 6.54 22.30
C GLU A 179 21.48 6.92 22.21
N ASP A 180 22.31 6.01 21.73
CA ASP A 180 23.75 6.23 21.56
C ASP A 180 24.09 6.90 20.21
N HIS A 181 23.12 6.99 19.28
CA HIS A 181 23.29 7.72 18.02
C HIS A 181 23.19 9.24 18.24
N SER A 182 23.62 10.03 17.25
CA SER A 182 23.48 11.49 17.30
C SER A 182 22.02 11.93 17.46
N SER A 183 21.79 13.11 18.07
CA SER A 183 20.42 13.63 18.24
C SER A 183 19.67 13.82 16.92
N LEU A 184 20.38 14.10 15.81
CA LEU A 184 19.82 14.13 14.46
C LEU A 184 19.17 12.79 14.09
N VAL A 185 19.89 11.69 14.31
CA VAL A 185 19.42 10.33 14.01
C VAL A 185 18.24 9.95 14.90
N GLN A 186 18.28 10.30 16.20
CA GLN A 186 17.19 10.03 17.13
C GLN A 186 15.90 10.76 16.72
N ALA A 187 15.99 12.05 16.38
CA ALA A 187 14.85 12.84 15.92
C ALA A 187 14.33 12.38 14.54
N ALA A 188 15.21 12.01 13.61
CA ALA A 188 14.80 11.42 12.34
C ALA A 188 14.09 10.06 12.52
N HIS A 189 14.55 9.23 13.47
CA HIS A 189 13.85 7.99 13.83
C HIS A 189 12.47 8.28 14.41
N GLU A 190 12.33 9.29 15.26
CA GLU A 190 11.02 9.68 15.81
C GLU A 190 10.06 10.12 14.70
N PHE A 191 10.54 10.89 13.71
CA PHE A 191 9.75 11.23 12.53
C PHE A 191 9.25 9.97 11.77
N ILE A 192 10.15 9.02 11.48
CA ILE A 192 9.80 7.77 10.79
C ILE A 192 8.79 6.97 11.62
N LEU A 193 9.01 6.86 12.93
CA LEU A 193 8.16 6.11 13.86
C LEU A 193 6.73 6.65 13.86
N LEU A 194 6.57 7.97 14.01
CA LEU A 194 5.25 8.61 14.05
C LEU A 194 4.48 8.43 12.73
N ASN A 195 5.15 8.55 11.58
CA ASN A 195 4.53 8.29 10.28
C ASN A 195 4.21 6.80 10.09
N LEU A 196 5.09 5.87 10.49
CA LEU A 196 4.82 4.44 10.39
C LEU A 196 3.64 4.02 11.28
N ALA A 197 3.56 4.53 12.51
CA ALA A 197 2.43 4.28 13.41
C ALA A 197 1.11 4.77 12.78
N SER A 198 1.15 5.96 12.21
CA SER A 198 0.01 6.57 11.51
C SER A 198 -0.44 5.75 10.31
N PHE A 199 0.53 5.22 9.53
CA PHE A 199 0.24 4.35 8.40
C PHE A 199 -0.39 3.02 8.85
N LEU A 200 0.17 2.36 9.87
CA LEU A 200 -0.38 1.10 10.40
C LEU A 200 -1.79 1.28 10.98
N HIS A 201 -2.01 2.34 11.76
CA HIS A 201 -3.33 2.72 12.26
C HIS A 201 -4.32 2.92 11.12
N HIS A 202 -3.90 3.63 10.07
CA HIS A 202 -4.75 3.85 8.91
C HIS A 202 -5.14 2.53 8.20
N VAL A 203 -4.15 1.67 7.93
CA VAL A 203 -4.36 0.39 7.25
C VAL A 203 -5.32 -0.50 8.02
N PHE A 204 -5.14 -0.65 9.33
CA PHE A 204 -5.88 -1.66 10.11
C PHE A 204 -7.14 -1.15 10.83
N VAL A 205 -7.24 0.16 11.08
CA VAL A 205 -8.34 0.74 11.86
C VAL A 205 -9.24 1.62 11.01
N ILE A 206 -8.68 2.53 10.22
CA ILE A 206 -9.47 3.53 9.47
C ILE A 206 -9.96 3.00 8.12
N SER A 207 -9.16 2.16 7.46
CA SER A 207 -9.53 1.67 6.12
C SER A 207 -10.75 0.73 6.19
N PRO A 208 -11.65 0.76 5.18
CA PRO A 208 -12.88 -0.05 5.19
C PRO A 208 -12.63 -1.55 5.39
N ASP A 209 -11.56 -2.09 4.80
CA ASP A 209 -11.20 -3.51 4.88
C ASP A 209 -10.17 -3.81 5.99
N GLY A 210 -9.83 -2.86 6.86
CA GLY A 210 -8.74 -3.02 7.84
C GLY A 210 -8.91 -4.24 8.75
N GLN A 211 -10.13 -4.48 9.23
CA GLN A 211 -10.44 -5.64 10.07
C GLN A 211 -10.45 -6.96 9.29
N TYR A 212 -10.86 -6.95 8.02
CA TYR A 212 -10.72 -8.11 7.14
C TYR A 212 -9.24 -8.44 6.91
N LEU A 213 -8.41 -7.45 6.57
CA LEU A 213 -6.95 -7.63 6.42
C LEU A 213 -6.32 -8.19 7.70
N LEU A 214 -6.71 -7.66 8.86
CA LEU A 214 -6.25 -8.14 10.15
C LEU A 214 -6.59 -9.62 10.38
N LYS A 215 -7.81 -10.04 10.01
CA LYS A 215 -8.25 -11.44 10.10
C LYS A 215 -7.44 -12.36 9.16
N VAL A 216 -7.14 -11.91 7.94
CA VAL A 216 -6.28 -12.67 7.02
C VAL A 216 -4.89 -12.84 7.61
N ILE A 217 -4.29 -11.78 8.15
CA ILE A 217 -2.98 -11.83 8.82
C ILE A 217 -3.03 -12.78 10.03
N GLU A 218 -4.06 -12.69 10.88
CA GLU A 218 -4.22 -13.58 12.04
C GLU A 218 -4.33 -15.06 11.62
N ASN A 219 -5.08 -15.34 10.55
CA ASN A 219 -5.22 -16.70 10.03
C ASN A 219 -3.90 -17.25 9.48
N VAL A 220 -3.14 -16.46 8.72
CA VAL A 220 -1.81 -16.84 8.22
C VAL A 220 -0.85 -17.05 9.40
N HIS A 221 -0.79 -16.08 10.32
CA HIS A 221 0.10 -16.10 11.49
C HIS A 221 -0.11 -17.35 12.34
N ARG A 222 -1.36 -17.79 12.53
CA ARG A 222 -1.69 -19.03 13.27
C ARG A 222 -1.18 -20.30 12.59
N LEU A 223 -1.04 -20.29 11.26
CA LEU A 223 -0.57 -21.44 10.48
C LEU A 223 0.96 -21.49 10.36
N VAL A 224 1.68 -20.42 10.73
CA VAL A 224 3.14 -20.39 10.63
C VAL A 224 3.77 -21.28 11.72
N PRO A 225 4.66 -22.20 11.34
CA PRO A 225 5.25 -23.15 12.27
C PRO A 225 6.50 -22.64 12.98
N TYR A 226 6.34 -21.59 13.79
CA TYR A 226 7.46 -20.90 14.44
C TYR A 226 8.44 -21.82 15.16
N THR A 227 7.94 -22.86 15.84
CA THR A 227 8.81 -23.82 16.56
C THR A 227 9.71 -24.62 15.63
N LEU A 228 9.18 -25.14 14.52
CA LEU A 228 9.99 -25.91 13.56
C LEU A 228 10.98 -24.99 12.83
N ILE A 229 10.54 -23.80 12.41
CA ILE A 229 11.41 -22.82 11.77
C ILE A 229 12.56 -22.46 12.72
N ARG A 230 12.26 -22.15 13.99
CA ARG A 230 13.30 -21.88 15.00
C ARG A 230 14.27 -23.03 15.19
N GLN A 231 13.80 -24.28 15.20
CA GLN A 231 14.67 -25.45 15.32
C GLN A 231 15.60 -25.57 14.11
N THR A 232 15.09 -25.34 12.90
CA THR A 232 15.91 -25.36 11.68
C THR A 232 16.91 -24.20 11.65
N LEU A 233 16.52 -22.98 12.06
CA LEU A 233 17.40 -21.82 12.13
C LEU A 233 18.54 -21.96 13.16
N ARG A 234 18.42 -22.86 14.14
CA ARG A 234 19.48 -23.16 15.13
C ARG A 234 20.56 -24.10 14.60
N VAL A 235 20.42 -24.62 13.38
CA VAL A 235 21.41 -25.52 12.78
C VAL A 235 22.67 -24.72 12.45
N GLY A 236 23.77 -25.00 13.16
CA GLY A 236 25.00 -24.19 13.07
C GLY A 236 25.68 -24.16 11.69
N ASN A 237 25.48 -25.15 10.82
CA ASN A 237 25.98 -25.09 9.44
C ASN A 237 24.94 -24.40 8.53
N ALA A 238 25.32 -23.27 7.95
CA ALA A 238 24.42 -22.45 7.15
C ALA A 238 23.86 -23.18 5.90
N ALA A 239 24.66 -24.01 5.22
CA ALA A 239 24.17 -24.77 4.06
C ALA A 239 23.14 -25.83 4.47
N THR A 240 23.36 -26.52 5.59
CA THR A 240 22.38 -27.46 6.15
C THR A 240 21.11 -26.74 6.62
N MET A 241 21.27 -25.56 7.25
CA MET A 241 20.14 -24.71 7.67
C MET A 241 19.29 -24.29 6.47
N ILE A 242 19.92 -23.72 5.43
CA ILE A 242 19.22 -23.27 4.20
C ILE A 242 18.50 -24.43 3.54
N ASN A 243 19.17 -25.58 3.37
CA ASN A 243 18.55 -26.77 2.80
C ASN A 243 17.39 -27.29 3.67
N GLY A 244 17.54 -27.24 4.99
CA GLY A 244 16.46 -27.56 5.94
C GLY A 244 15.26 -26.63 5.78
N MET A 245 15.50 -25.32 5.66
CA MET A 245 14.45 -24.31 5.49
C MET A 245 13.74 -24.44 4.15
N VAL A 246 14.49 -24.61 3.05
CA VAL A 246 13.93 -24.87 1.72
C VAL A 246 13.10 -26.15 1.74
N LYS A 247 13.57 -27.20 2.42
CA LYS A 247 12.79 -28.44 2.56
C LYS A 247 11.53 -28.22 3.40
N LEU A 248 11.61 -27.51 4.51
CA LEU A 248 10.46 -27.24 5.38
C LEU A 248 9.36 -26.47 4.63
N VAL A 249 9.74 -25.48 3.83
CA VAL A 249 8.78 -24.58 3.16
C VAL A 249 8.31 -25.15 1.82
N LEU A 250 9.22 -25.72 1.02
CA LEU A 250 8.96 -26.04 -0.40
C LEU A 250 8.90 -27.55 -0.71
N THR A 251 9.06 -28.43 0.28
CA THR A 251 8.80 -29.86 0.05
C THR A 251 7.30 -30.10 0.07
N LYS A 252 6.83 -30.91 -0.89
CA LYS A 252 5.43 -31.35 -0.94
C LYS A 252 5.09 -32.08 0.35
N LEU A 253 4.08 -31.59 1.06
CA LEU A 253 3.58 -32.22 2.28
C LEU A 253 2.47 -33.21 1.92
N SER A 254 2.40 -34.31 2.67
CA SER A 254 1.20 -35.14 2.61
C SER A 254 0.09 -34.48 3.42
N VAL A 255 -1.14 -34.65 2.96
CA VAL A 255 -2.36 -34.20 3.65
C VAL A 255 -2.34 -34.66 5.11
N THR A 256 -2.04 -35.93 5.35
CA THR A 256 -2.00 -36.54 6.69
C THR A 256 -0.98 -35.86 7.63
N ALA A 257 0.20 -35.49 7.11
CA ALA A 257 1.22 -34.83 7.92
C ALA A 257 0.77 -33.44 8.37
N PHE A 258 0.15 -32.67 7.47
CA PHE A 258 -0.36 -31.33 7.78
C PHE A 258 -1.61 -31.38 8.66
N THR A 259 -2.56 -32.30 8.41
CA THR A 259 -3.78 -32.43 9.22
C THR A 259 -3.48 -32.87 10.65
N ASN A 260 -2.54 -33.79 10.84
CA ASN A 260 -2.12 -34.23 12.17
C ASN A 260 -1.41 -33.12 12.94
N TRP A 261 -0.60 -32.32 12.23
CA TRP A 261 0.08 -31.19 12.80
C TRP A 261 -0.88 -30.09 13.25
N MET A 262 -1.85 -29.75 12.39
CA MET A 262 -2.70 -28.58 12.60
C MET A 262 -4.06 -28.92 13.25
N GLY A 263 -4.37 -30.19 13.47
CA GLY A 263 -5.65 -30.64 14.04
C GLY A 263 -6.87 -30.33 13.16
N LEU A 264 -6.64 -30.03 11.87
CA LEU A 264 -7.68 -29.68 10.91
C LEU A 264 -8.03 -30.93 10.11
N SER A 265 -9.28 -31.38 10.17
CA SER A 265 -9.79 -32.45 9.30
C SER A 265 -10.63 -31.81 8.19
N LYS A 266 -10.21 -32.06 6.95
CA LYS A 266 -10.83 -31.73 5.64
C LYS A 266 -10.09 -30.63 4.86
N ASN A 267 -9.74 -30.99 3.62
CA ASN A 267 -9.33 -30.12 2.51
C ASN A 267 -7.85 -29.74 2.41
N ALA A 268 -6.93 -30.70 2.54
CA ALA A 268 -5.60 -30.49 1.95
C ALA A 268 -5.55 -31.25 0.61
N ASP A 269 -5.05 -30.59 -0.42
CA ASP A 269 -4.82 -31.17 -1.74
C ASP A 269 -3.45 -31.86 -1.76
N ASP A 270 -3.39 -33.07 -2.32
CA ASP A 270 -2.16 -33.84 -2.37
C ASP A 270 -1.14 -33.15 -3.30
N GLY A 271 0.04 -32.84 -2.77
CA GLY A 271 1.17 -32.35 -3.57
C GLY A 271 1.48 -30.85 -3.49
N MET A 272 0.85 -30.09 -2.60
CA MET A 272 1.26 -28.72 -2.26
C MET A 272 2.44 -28.70 -1.27
N ASN A 273 3.28 -27.66 -1.35
CA ASN A 273 4.26 -27.38 -0.30
C ASN A 273 3.62 -26.60 0.88
N LEU A 274 4.37 -26.36 1.96
CA LEU A 274 3.85 -25.66 3.14
C LEU A 274 3.32 -24.26 2.81
N LEU A 275 4.05 -23.46 2.02
CA LEU A 275 3.63 -22.11 1.64
C LEU A 275 2.28 -22.13 0.91
N GLN A 276 2.17 -22.98 -0.10
CA GLN A 276 0.94 -23.17 -0.88
C GLN A 276 -0.20 -23.71 -0.01
N GLN A 277 0.10 -24.61 0.93
CA GLN A 277 -0.87 -25.18 1.85
C GLN A 277 -1.44 -24.10 2.78
N ILE A 278 -0.60 -23.20 3.30
CA ILE A 278 -1.04 -22.07 4.13
C ILE A 278 -1.96 -21.16 3.31
N ILE A 279 -1.54 -20.76 2.11
CA ILE A 279 -2.34 -19.92 1.20
C ILE A 279 -3.69 -20.58 0.90
N SER A 280 -3.68 -21.82 0.41
CA SER A 280 -4.89 -22.58 0.04
C SER A 280 -5.85 -22.75 1.23
N THR A 281 -5.31 -23.05 2.42
CA THR A 281 -6.13 -23.22 3.63
C THR A 281 -6.84 -21.91 4.02
N VAL A 282 -6.12 -20.78 4.01
CA VAL A 282 -6.70 -19.47 4.34
C VAL A 282 -7.76 -19.05 3.31
N LEU A 283 -7.48 -19.23 2.02
CA LEU A 283 -8.45 -18.97 0.95
C LEU A 283 -9.69 -19.87 1.10
N SER A 284 -9.51 -21.15 1.42
CA SER A 284 -10.61 -22.11 1.62
C SER A 284 -11.51 -21.76 2.81
N TRP A 285 -10.91 -21.31 3.93
CA TRP A 285 -11.67 -20.82 5.08
C TRP A 285 -12.52 -19.59 4.72
N ASP A 286 -11.93 -18.63 4.01
CA ASP A 286 -12.62 -17.41 3.57
C ASP A 286 -13.76 -17.75 2.59
N SER A 287 -13.49 -18.56 1.56
CA SER A 287 -14.52 -19.04 0.62
C SER A 287 -15.65 -19.80 1.33
N SER A 288 -15.32 -20.63 2.33
CA SER A 288 -16.33 -21.37 3.11
C SER A 288 -17.23 -20.45 3.93
N GLU A 289 -16.69 -19.35 4.45
CA GLU A 289 -17.47 -18.35 5.19
C GLU A 289 -18.34 -17.50 4.26
N LEU A 290 -17.80 -17.09 3.12
CA LEU A 290 -18.55 -16.38 2.07
C LEU A 290 -19.68 -17.26 1.51
N GLN A 291 -19.45 -18.55 1.30
CA GLN A 291 -20.49 -19.48 0.86
C GLN A 291 -21.64 -19.59 1.88
N LYS A 292 -21.32 -19.62 3.18
CA LYS A 292 -22.34 -19.55 4.25
C LYS A 292 -23.10 -18.23 4.20
N TYR A 293 -22.44 -17.11 3.94
CA TYR A 293 -23.08 -15.80 3.80
C TYR A 293 -24.00 -15.73 2.58
N ALA A 294 -23.56 -16.21 1.42
CA ALA A 294 -24.38 -16.32 0.22
C ALA A 294 -25.65 -17.17 0.47
N THR A 295 -25.52 -18.23 1.27
CA THR A 295 -26.65 -19.10 1.66
C THR A 295 -27.60 -18.40 2.64
N GLN A 296 -27.10 -17.46 3.46
CA GLN A 296 -27.92 -16.63 4.34
C GLN A 296 -28.74 -15.61 3.53
N ILE A 297 -28.12 -14.96 2.55
CA ILE A 297 -28.83 -14.05 1.61
C ILE A 297 -29.97 -14.77 0.90
N GLN A 298 -29.71 -15.97 0.36
CA GLN A 298 -30.71 -16.81 -0.31
C GLN A 298 -31.94 -17.16 0.56
N LYS A 299 -31.78 -17.15 1.89
CA LYS A 299 -32.84 -17.48 2.85
C LYS A 299 -33.47 -16.25 3.50
N SER A 300 -33.01 -15.06 3.14
CA SER A 300 -33.56 -13.81 3.67
C SER A 300 -34.97 -13.55 3.11
N ASN A 301 -35.79 -12.79 3.84
CA ASN A 301 -37.13 -12.43 3.38
C ASN A 301 -37.09 -11.50 2.16
N ASP A 302 -36.01 -10.73 2.03
CA ASP A 302 -35.76 -9.80 0.93
C ASP A 302 -34.88 -10.42 -0.16
N ALA A 303 -34.77 -11.76 -0.20
CA ALA A 303 -34.03 -12.44 -1.25
C ALA A 303 -34.71 -12.22 -2.63
N PRO A 304 -33.95 -11.86 -3.69
CA PRO A 304 -34.43 -11.93 -5.06
C PRO A 304 -34.93 -13.33 -5.43
N SER A 305 -35.71 -13.44 -6.51
CA SER A 305 -36.14 -14.75 -7.00
C SER A 305 -34.94 -15.62 -7.39
N LYS A 306 -35.14 -16.95 -7.40
CA LYS A 306 -34.08 -17.90 -7.74
C LYS A 306 -33.46 -17.63 -9.11
N GLU A 307 -34.28 -17.23 -10.09
CA GLU A 307 -33.84 -16.88 -11.44
C GLU A 307 -32.88 -15.68 -11.44
N HIS A 308 -33.15 -14.66 -10.62
CA HIS A 308 -32.26 -13.51 -10.46
C HIS A 308 -30.93 -13.91 -9.82
N LEU A 309 -30.97 -14.74 -8.78
CA LEU A 309 -29.76 -15.22 -8.11
C LEU A 309 -28.91 -16.13 -9.03
N ASP A 310 -29.55 -16.98 -9.81
CA ASP A 310 -28.89 -17.82 -10.81
C ASP A 310 -28.28 -16.98 -11.94
N ALA A 311 -28.94 -15.89 -12.37
CA ALA A 311 -28.39 -14.94 -13.34
C ALA A 311 -27.13 -14.23 -12.81
N VAL A 312 -27.16 -13.74 -11.55
CA VAL A 312 -25.98 -13.14 -10.90
C VAL A 312 -24.84 -14.14 -10.82
N LYS A 313 -25.11 -15.37 -10.37
CA LYS A 313 -24.09 -16.41 -10.25
C LYS A 313 -23.53 -16.82 -11.61
N SER A 314 -24.37 -16.94 -12.63
CA SER A 314 -23.92 -17.20 -14.00
C SER A 314 -23.06 -16.05 -14.52
N HIS A 315 -23.37 -14.82 -14.15
CA HIS A 315 -22.63 -13.65 -14.62
C HIS A 315 -21.21 -13.60 -14.10
N VAL A 316 -20.97 -13.95 -12.83
CA VAL A 316 -19.63 -13.97 -12.21
C VAL A 316 -18.57 -14.73 -13.02
N TYR A 317 -18.96 -15.77 -13.75
CA TYR A 317 -18.05 -16.64 -14.52
C TYR A 317 -18.05 -16.33 -16.02
N LYS A 318 -18.64 -15.21 -16.45
CA LYS A 318 -18.59 -14.78 -17.85
C LYS A 318 -17.20 -14.21 -18.20
N PRO A 319 -16.85 -14.11 -19.49
CA PRO A 319 -15.59 -13.51 -19.90
C PRO A 319 -15.51 -12.01 -19.57
N ARG A 320 -14.28 -11.50 -19.42
CA ARG A 320 -14.00 -10.08 -19.14
C ARG A 320 -14.73 -9.12 -20.07
N GLU A 321 -14.71 -9.39 -21.37
CA GLU A 321 -15.37 -8.56 -22.38
C GLU A 321 -16.84 -8.31 -22.05
N GLU A 322 -17.51 -9.30 -21.48
CA GLU A 322 -18.90 -9.18 -21.07
C GLU A 322 -19.06 -8.37 -19.79
N HIS A 323 -18.21 -8.60 -18.78
CA HIS A 323 -18.20 -7.79 -17.55
C HIS A 323 -17.99 -6.30 -17.86
N GLU A 324 -16.99 -5.99 -18.69
CA GLU A 324 -16.69 -4.62 -19.07
C GLU A 324 -17.80 -3.96 -19.87
N LYS A 325 -18.37 -4.68 -20.85
CA LYS A 325 -19.51 -4.18 -21.61
C LYS A 325 -20.66 -3.80 -20.69
N LEU A 326 -21.00 -4.64 -19.71
CA LEU A 326 -22.07 -4.33 -18.77
C LEU A 326 -21.68 -3.19 -17.81
N ARG A 327 -20.41 -3.09 -17.42
CA ARG A 327 -19.90 -1.98 -16.61
C ARG A 327 -20.03 -0.64 -17.34
N VAL A 328 -19.65 -0.57 -18.61
CA VAL A 328 -19.80 0.62 -19.46
C VAL A 328 -21.27 1.02 -19.56
N ILE A 329 -22.16 0.07 -19.85
CA ILE A 329 -23.61 0.32 -19.91
C ILE A 329 -24.15 0.84 -18.57
N SER A 330 -23.71 0.25 -17.46
CA SER A 330 -24.10 0.66 -16.10
C SER A 330 -23.71 2.11 -15.82
N VAL A 331 -22.48 2.50 -16.16
CA VAL A 331 -21.97 3.87 -16.00
C VAL A 331 -22.73 4.85 -16.89
N GLU A 332 -22.82 4.58 -18.19
CA GLU A 332 -23.44 5.48 -19.17
C GLU A 332 -24.94 5.68 -18.95
N GLN A 333 -25.65 4.61 -18.58
CA GLN A 333 -27.10 4.66 -18.38
C GLN A 333 -27.49 5.01 -16.94
N SER A 334 -26.52 5.20 -16.03
CA SER A 334 -26.79 5.44 -14.60
C SER A 334 -27.72 4.37 -14.01
N LYS A 335 -27.40 3.10 -14.30
CA LYS A 335 -28.10 1.92 -13.80
C LYS A 335 -27.16 1.12 -12.92
N SER A 336 -27.68 0.46 -11.90
CA SER A 336 -26.89 -0.49 -11.13
C SER A 336 -26.39 -1.63 -12.03
N ILE A 337 -25.19 -2.13 -11.75
CA ILE A 337 -24.62 -3.30 -12.41
C ILE A 337 -25.58 -4.50 -12.35
N ILE A 338 -26.30 -4.66 -11.24
CA ILE A 338 -27.30 -5.72 -11.04
C ILE A 338 -28.47 -5.58 -12.03
N THR A 339 -28.98 -4.38 -12.21
CA THR A 339 -30.04 -4.08 -13.17
C THR A 339 -29.59 -4.41 -14.60
N VAL A 340 -28.37 -4.00 -14.96
CA VAL A 340 -27.82 -4.29 -16.29
C VAL A 340 -27.61 -5.80 -16.50
N ILE A 341 -27.16 -6.53 -15.47
CA ILE A 341 -27.05 -8.00 -15.52
C ILE A 341 -28.41 -8.65 -15.83
N PHE A 342 -29.48 -8.21 -15.15
CA PHE A 342 -30.83 -8.74 -15.38
C PHE A 342 -31.39 -8.42 -16.77
N GLU A 343 -31.17 -7.20 -17.26
CA GLU A 343 -31.58 -6.78 -18.61
C GLU A 343 -30.81 -7.56 -19.70
N SER A 344 -29.56 -7.93 -19.44
CA SER A 344 -28.70 -8.67 -20.37
C SER A 344 -28.97 -10.18 -20.45
N THR A 345 -29.79 -10.72 -19.54
CA THR A 345 -30.12 -12.15 -19.50
C THR A 345 -31.11 -12.49 -20.63
N SER A 346 -31.09 -13.74 -21.14
CA SER A 346 -32.02 -14.23 -22.16
C SER A 346 -32.82 -15.42 -21.61
N PRO A 347 -34.13 -15.27 -21.32
CA PRO A 347 -34.97 -14.08 -21.46
C PRO A 347 -34.60 -12.98 -20.44
N SER A 348 -34.90 -11.72 -20.76
CA SER A 348 -34.64 -10.59 -19.87
C SER A 348 -35.43 -10.74 -18.58
N LEU A 349 -34.76 -10.64 -17.44
CA LEU A 349 -35.40 -10.67 -16.13
C LEU A 349 -35.92 -9.28 -15.76
N SER A 350 -36.86 -9.21 -14.81
CA SER A 350 -37.43 -7.93 -14.36
C SER A 350 -36.35 -7.04 -13.74
N PRO A 351 -36.02 -5.88 -14.33
CA PRO A 351 -34.93 -5.03 -13.84
C PRO A 351 -35.31 -4.22 -12.59
N GLU A 352 -36.61 -4.04 -12.34
CA GLU A 352 -37.15 -3.24 -11.26
C GLU A 352 -37.50 -4.13 -10.07
N LEU A 353 -36.47 -4.46 -9.28
CA LEU A 353 -36.63 -5.03 -7.95
C LEU A 353 -36.84 -3.92 -6.92
N PRO A 354 -37.62 -4.15 -5.84
CA PRO A 354 -37.64 -3.27 -4.68
C PRO A 354 -36.23 -3.06 -4.11
N ASP A 355 -35.94 -1.87 -3.57
CA ASP A 355 -34.61 -1.50 -3.08
C ASP A 355 -33.98 -2.53 -2.11
N PRO A 356 -34.73 -3.14 -1.16
CA PRO A 356 -34.16 -4.19 -0.29
C PRO A 356 -33.71 -5.44 -1.05
N GLN A 357 -34.49 -5.87 -2.05
CA GLN A 357 -34.14 -7.02 -2.88
C GLN A 357 -32.97 -6.70 -3.81
N HIS A 358 -32.92 -5.49 -4.36
CA HIS A 358 -31.79 -5.02 -5.14
C HIS A 358 -30.49 -4.98 -4.31
N ALA A 359 -30.56 -4.50 -3.07
CA ALA A 359 -29.42 -4.51 -2.15
C ALA A 359 -28.94 -5.94 -1.85
N GLN A 360 -29.85 -6.88 -1.57
CA GLN A 360 -29.51 -8.29 -1.39
C GLN A 360 -28.90 -8.93 -2.65
N ALA A 361 -29.37 -8.55 -3.85
CA ALA A 361 -28.77 -8.99 -5.11
C ALA A 361 -27.33 -8.48 -5.28
N LEU A 362 -27.07 -7.21 -4.92
CA LEU A 362 -25.73 -6.61 -4.97
C LEU A 362 -24.79 -7.26 -3.96
N GLU A 363 -25.25 -7.50 -2.72
CA GLU A 363 -24.46 -8.24 -1.72
C GLU A 363 -24.18 -9.68 -2.17
N TYR A 364 -25.16 -10.34 -2.80
CA TYR A 364 -24.98 -11.69 -3.34
C TYR A 364 -23.94 -11.72 -4.46
N TYR A 365 -23.97 -10.74 -5.36
CA TYR A 365 -22.98 -10.60 -6.43
C TYR A 365 -21.57 -10.34 -5.87
N SER A 366 -21.43 -9.38 -4.96
CA SER A 366 -20.16 -9.08 -4.28
C SER A 366 -19.58 -10.29 -3.55
N THR A 367 -20.44 -11.10 -2.92
CA THR A 367 -20.05 -12.35 -2.25
C THR A 367 -19.53 -13.39 -3.24
N HIS A 368 -20.22 -13.62 -4.36
CA HIS A 368 -19.76 -14.59 -5.37
C HIS A 368 -18.53 -14.13 -6.14
N LEU A 369 -18.39 -12.83 -6.42
CA LEU A 369 -17.15 -12.25 -6.94
C LEU A 369 -15.99 -12.53 -5.99
N SER A 370 -16.21 -12.35 -4.68
CA SER A 370 -15.19 -12.64 -3.67
C SER A 370 -14.83 -14.12 -3.64
N ILE A 371 -15.80 -15.04 -3.72
CA ILE A 371 -15.54 -16.49 -3.81
C ILE A 371 -14.71 -16.81 -5.05
N ARG A 372 -15.11 -16.31 -6.23
CA ARG A 372 -14.36 -16.47 -7.48
C ARG A 372 -12.92 -15.98 -7.32
N ASP A 373 -12.70 -14.80 -6.76
CA ASP A 373 -11.35 -14.25 -6.57
C ASP A 373 -10.46 -15.21 -5.78
N ARG A 374 -10.97 -15.85 -4.70
CA ARG A 374 -10.19 -16.80 -3.89
C ARG A 374 -9.90 -18.08 -4.67
N ASP A 375 -10.86 -18.55 -5.46
CA ASP A 375 -10.68 -19.72 -6.31
C ASP A 375 -9.61 -19.46 -7.38
N GLU A 376 -9.63 -18.31 -8.07
CA GLU A 376 -8.62 -17.93 -9.07
C GLU A 376 -7.23 -17.74 -8.45
N LEU A 377 -7.14 -17.08 -7.28
CA LEU A 377 -5.89 -16.96 -6.54
C LEU A 377 -5.32 -18.34 -6.16
N GLY A 378 -6.19 -19.25 -5.70
CA GLY A 378 -5.81 -20.63 -5.40
C GLY A 378 -5.31 -21.39 -6.63
N LYS A 379 -5.96 -21.21 -7.80
CA LYS A 379 -5.50 -21.81 -9.05
C LYS A 379 -4.10 -21.32 -9.44
N ILE A 380 -3.87 -20.01 -9.39
CA ILE A 380 -2.60 -19.41 -9.85
C ILE A 380 -1.45 -19.68 -8.88
N LEU A 381 -1.65 -19.52 -7.58
CA LEU A 381 -0.57 -19.60 -6.60
C LEU A 381 -0.27 -21.03 -6.15
N CYS A 382 -1.26 -21.92 -6.18
CA CYS A 382 -1.13 -23.26 -5.59
C CYS A 382 -1.27 -24.41 -6.59
N HIS A 383 -1.95 -24.21 -7.73
CA HIS A 383 -2.26 -25.31 -8.67
C HIS A 383 -1.67 -25.15 -10.07
N LEU A 384 -1.07 -24.00 -10.37
CA LEU A 384 -0.51 -23.71 -11.69
C LEU A 384 0.54 -24.76 -12.08
N GLN A 385 0.47 -25.24 -13.32
CA GLN A 385 1.44 -26.17 -13.91
C GLN A 385 2.13 -25.51 -15.11
N PRO A 386 3.47 -25.38 -15.11
CA PRO A 386 4.40 -25.75 -14.04
C PRO A 386 4.24 -24.88 -12.78
N ASP A 387 4.69 -25.37 -11.62
CA ASP A 387 4.63 -24.64 -10.35
C ASP A 387 5.65 -23.49 -10.35
N LEU A 388 5.22 -22.32 -10.80
CA LEU A 388 6.04 -21.13 -10.94
C LEU A 388 6.35 -20.46 -9.60
N LEU A 389 5.43 -20.49 -8.63
CA LEU A 389 5.64 -19.86 -7.32
C LEU A 389 6.77 -20.57 -6.57
N THR A 390 6.73 -21.90 -6.52
CA THR A 390 7.79 -22.68 -5.89
C THR A 390 9.14 -22.46 -6.57
N GLN A 391 9.16 -22.42 -7.90
CA GLN A 391 10.39 -22.16 -8.66
C GLN A 391 10.94 -20.76 -8.38
N ALA A 392 10.10 -19.72 -8.43
CA ALA A 392 10.50 -18.36 -8.12
C ALA A 392 11.11 -18.24 -6.71
N VAL A 393 10.51 -18.88 -5.70
CA VAL A 393 11.07 -18.89 -4.34
C VAL A 393 12.41 -19.64 -4.28
N ARG A 394 12.57 -20.75 -5.02
CA ARG A 394 13.86 -21.47 -5.08
C ARG A 394 14.94 -20.63 -5.73
N ASP A 395 14.63 -19.98 -6.85
CA ASP A 395 15.56 -19.12 -7.58
C ASP A 395 16.01 -17.96 -6.67
N LEU A 396 15.07 -17.31 -5.98
CA LEU A 396 15.37 -16.23 -5.04
C LEU A 396 16.23 -16.70 -3.86
N VAL A 397 15.89 -17.84 -3.23
CA VAL A 397 16.69 -18.38 -2.12
C VAL A 397 18.09 -18.77 -2.59
N ALA A 398 18.22 -19.33 -3.79
CA ALA A 398 19.52 -19.69 -4.36
C ALA A 398 20.38 -18.45 -4.62
N THR A 399 19.81 -17.38 -5.17
CA THR A 399 20.54 -16.12 -5.38
C THR A 399 20.91 -15.43 -4.06
N TYR A 400 20.04 -15.50 -3.05
CA TYR A 400 20.30 -14.93 -1.73
C TYR A 400 21.15 -15.82 -0.82
N ASP A 401 21.54 -17.04 -1.23
CA ASP A 401 22.33 -17.96 -0.41
C ASP A 401 23.59 -17.30 0.22
N PRO A 402 24.42 -16.52 -0.51
CA PRO A 402 25.57 -15.84 0.10
C PRO A 402 25.18 -14.88 1.23
N ILE A 403 24.11 -14.10 1.01
CA ILE A 403 23.60 -13.14 2.01
C ILE A 403 23.00 -13.88 3.20
N ILE A 404 22.19 -14.91 2.96
CA ILE A 404 21.56 -15.71 4.02
C ILE A 404 22.65 -16.36 4.89
N ARG A 405 23.73 -16.89 4.30
CA ARG A 405 24.86 -17.44 5.05
C ARG A 405 25.56 -16.37 5.89
N SER A 406 25.80 -15.20 5.31
CA SER A 406 26.43 -14.08 6.02
C SER A 406 25.61 -13.64 7.23
N VAL A 407 24.29 -13.46 7.05
CA VAL A 407 23.37 -13.08 8.13
C VAL A 407 23.26 -14.19 9.19
N HIS A 408 23.15 -15.46 8.80
CA HIS A 408 23.12 -16.58 9.73
C HIS A 408 24.36 -16.64 10.62
N ASN A 409 25.54 -16.32 10.08
CA ASN A 409 26.78 -16.30 10.85
C ASN A 409 26.92 -15.05 11.73
N ALA A 410 26.19 -13.98 11.41
CA ALA A 410 26.26 -12.71 12.10
C ALA A 410 25.21 -12.54 13.22
N VAL A 411 24.07 -13.22 13.12
CA VAL A 411 22.86 -12.97 13.93
C VAL A 411 22.28 -14.27 14.46
N ASP A 412 21.72 -14.24 15.67
CA ASP A 412 20.81 -15.31 16.12
C ASP A 412 19.45 -15.18 15.39
N LEU A 413 19.33 -15.89 14.26
CA LEU A 413 18.09 -15.93 13.47
C LEU A 413 16.91 -16.53 14.25
N SER A 414 17.17 -17.43 15.20
CA SER A 414 16.12 -18.05 16.02
C SER A 414 15.50 -17.03 16.97
N ALA A 415 16.34 -16.23 17.65
CA ALA A 415 15.90 -15.14 18.51
C ALA A 415 15.22 -14.03 17.71
N THR A 416 15.76 -13.68 16.54
CA THR A 416 15.17 -12.68 15.63
C THR A 416 13.75 -13.08 15.19
N LEU A 417 13.53 -14.36 14.90
CA LEU A 417 12.20 -14.87 14.57
C LEU A 417 11.24 -14.80 15.76
N THR A 418 11.72 -15.03 16.99
CA THR A 418 10.91 -14.82 18.20
C THR A 418 10.54 -13.35 18.39
N ASP A 419 11.47 -12.42 18.13
CA ASP A 419 11.17 -10.99 18.19
C ASP A 419 10.09 -10.59 17.16
N LEU A 420 10.16 -11.13 15.93
CA LEU A 420 9.12 -10.95 14.91
C LEU A 420 7.77 -11.54 15.33
N GLU A 421 7.74 -12.77 15.87
CA GLU A 421 6.52 -13.40 16.35
C GLU A 421 5.85 -12.56 17.45
N ASN A 422 6.65 -12.03 18.39
CA ASN A 422 6.15 -11.16 19.47
C ASN A 422 5.58 -9.84 18.93
N PHE A 423 6.25 -9.23 17.95
CA PHE A 423 5.75 -8.02 17.29
C PHE A 423 4.41 -8.29 16.60
N LEU A 424 4.30 -9.36 15.82
CA LEU A 424 3.06 -9.72 15.12
C LEU A 424 1.92 -10.01 16.10
N ASN A 425 2.19 -10.72 17.19
CA ASN A 425 1.21 -10.96 18.26
C ASN A 425 0.68 -9.65 18.87
N ASP A 426 1.58 -8.73 19.22
CA ASP A 426 1.20 -7.44 19.81
C ASP A 426 0.51 -6.53 18.79
N MET A 427 0.93 -6.54 17.53
CA MET A 427 0.29 -5.77 16.44
C MET A 427 -1.14 -6.25 16.21
N ILE A 428 -1.35 -7.57 16.15
CA ILE A 428 -2.69 -8.14 15.98
C ILE A 428 -3.58 -7.73 17.17
N LYS A 429 -3.03 -7.73 18.38
CA LYS A 429 -3.75 -7.35 19.60
C LYS A 429 -4.06 -5.84 19.63
N ALA A 430 -3.11 -4.99 19.27
CA ALA A 430 -3.26 -3.54 19.26
C ALA A 430 -4.29 -3.06 18.21
N SER A 431 -4.44 -3.82 17.13
CA SER A 431 -5.37 -3.52 16.03
C SER A 431 -6.83 -3.89 16.30
N LYS A 432 -7.12 -4.58 17.42
CA LYS A 432 -8.48 -5.00 17.81
C LYS A 432 -9.13 -3.94 18.71
N PRO A 433 -10.44 -3.66 18.56
CA PRO A 433 -11.16 -2.74 19.45
C PRO A 433 -11.03 -3.15 20.92
N LYS A 434 -10.72 -2.19 21.79
CA LYS A 434 -10.61 -2.42 23.23
C LYS A 434 -12.01 -2.54 23.83
N LYS A 435 -12.23 -3.55 24.68
CA LYS A 435 -13.45 -3.65 25.50
C LYS A 435 -13.22 -2.85 26.78
N ASN A 436 -14.13 -1.94 27.12
CA ASN A 436 -14.10 -1.24 28.40
C ASN A 436 -14.25 -2.23 29.56
N SER A 437 -13.13 -2.56 30.21
CA SER A 437 -13.11 -3.22 31.52
C SER A 437 -13.16 -2.16 32.62
N ALA A 438 -14.23 -1.36 32.62
CA ALA A 438 -14.57 -0.46 33.72
C ALA A 438 -15.95 -0.86 34.24
N SER A 439 -16.00 -1.96 34.99
CA SER A 439 -17.06 -2.21 35.97
C SER A 439 -16.54 -3.21 37.00
N GLY A 440 -15.77 -2.70 37.97
CA GLY A 440 -15.78 -3.29 39.30
C GLY A 440 -17.18 -3.08 39.89
N ASN A 441 -17.83 -4.18 40.27
CA ASN A 441 -19.09 -4.27 41.02
C ASN A 441 -20.35 -3.61 40.43
N GLY A 442 -21.27 -4.45 39.97
CA GLY A 442 -22.69 -4.13 39.93
C GLY A 442 -23.42 -4.63 38.68
N ASN A 443 -24.41 -5.50 38.87
CA ASN A 443 -25.28 -6.03 37.83
C ASN A 443 -25.97 -4.92 37.01
N THR A 444 -25.41 -4.55 35.86
CA THR A 444 -26.14 -4.02 34.71
C THR A 444 -25.35 -4.33 33.44
N LYS A 445 -25.93 -5.11 32.53
CA LYS A 445 -25.38 -5.37 31.19
C LYS A 445 -25.60 -4.12 30.32
N SER A 446 -24.84 -3.07 30.58
CA SER A 446 -24.71 -1.96 29.64
C SER A 446 -23.76 -2.42 28.53
N GLU A 447 -24.18 -2.25 27.27
CA GLU A 447 -23.36 -2.56 26.09
C GLU A 447 -22.00 -1.86 26.25
N ALA A 448 -20.93 -2.65 26.39
CA ALA A 448 -19.60 -2.09 26.51
C ALA A 448 -19.26 -1.37 25.20
N GLU A 449 -19.22 -0.04 25.22
CA GLU A 449 -18.72 0.75 24.10
C GLU A 449 -17.29 0.30 23.78
N SER A 450 -17.08 -0.18 22.56
CA SER A 450 -15.77 -0.58 22.07
C SER A 450 -15.02 0.65 21.63
N ILE A 451 -13.89 0.95 22.28
CA ILE A 451 -13.03 2.06 21.90
C ILE A 451 -12.13 1.58 20.74
N PRO A 452 -12.17 2.22 19.56
CA PRO A 452 -11.27 1.89 18.46
C PRO A 452 -9.81 2.21 18.85
N PRO A 453 -8.81 1.48 18.33
CA PRO A 453 -7.41 1.81 18.61
C PRO A 453 -7.04 3.22 18.12
N SER A 454 -6.15 3.88 18.87
CA SER A 454 -5.62 5.22 18.55
C SER A 454 -4.30 5.14 17.79
N VAL A 455 -3.82 6.25 17.20
CA VAL A 455 -2.47 6.29 16.60
C VAL A 455 -1.39 6.04 17.65
N GLU A 456 -1.59 6.56 18.86
CA GLU A 456 -0.67 6.41 19.99
C GLU A 456 -0.51 4.94 20.41
N ASP A 457 -1.53 4.10 20.24
CA ASP A 457 -1.41 2.65 20.47
C ASP A 457 -0.36 2.01 19.54
N TYR A 458 -0.30 2.45 18.29
CA TYR A 458 0.73 2.01 17.33
C TYR A 458 2.09 2.66 17.61
N VAL A 459 2.14 3.90 18.08
CA VAL A 459 3.39 4.53 18.54
C VAL A 459 3.99 3.71 19.68
N ASN A 460 3.19 3.33 20.66
CA ASN A 460 3.62 2.49 21.79
C ASN A 460 4.05 1.09 21.33
N LEU A 461 3.33 0.48 20.38
CA LEU A 461 3.71 -0.78 19.76
C LEU A 461 5.10 -0.69 19.11
N LEU A 462 5.34 0.33 18.28
CA LEU A 462 6.62 0.49 17.58
C LEU A 462 7.76 0.78 18.56
N ARG A 463 7.56 1.68 19.54
CA ARG A 463 8.56 1.96 20.58
C ARG A 463 8.95 0.72 21.38
N LYS A 464 8.00 -0.18 21.65
CA LYS A 464 8.27 -1.45 22.33
C LYS A 464 9.20 -2.38 21.54
N HIS A 465 9.07 -2.42 20.21
CA HIS A 465 9.74 -3.41 19.35
C HIS A 465 10.94 -2.89 18.56
N ILE A 466 11.09 -1.57 18.39
CA ILE A 466 12.27 -0.93 17.75
C ILE A 466 13.61 -1.40 18.33
N PRO A 467 13.79 -1.57 19.65
CA PRO A 467 15.05 -2.08 20.21
C PRO A 467 15.47 -3.45 19.64
N SER A 468 14.50 -4.31 19.28
CA SER A 468 14.79 -5.61 18.64
C SER A 468 15.34 -5.41 17.23
N SER A 469 14.81 -4.45 16.46
CA SER A 469 15.34 -4.09 15.14
C SER A 469 16.76 -3.52 15.23
N HIS A 470 17.05 -2.62 16.17
CA HIS A 470 18.42 -2.10 16.36
C HIS A 470 19.40 -3.19 16.80
N ARG A 471 18.97 -4.12 17.66
CA ARG A 471 19.78 -5.28 18.05
C ARG A 471 20.14 -6.13 16.82
N PHE A 472 19.18 -6.41 15.95
CA PHE A 472 19.40 -7.15 14.70
C PHE A 472 20.40 -6.43 13.79
N LEU A 473 20.18 -5.13 13.52
CA LEU A 473 21.06 -4.32 12.69
C LEU A 473 22.49 -4.25 13.26
N HIS A 474 22.64 -4.09 14.57
CA HIS A 474 23.94 -4.10 15.25
C HIS A 474 24.67 -5.44 15.10
N GLN A 475 23.97 -6.56 15.27
CA GLN A 475 24.56 -7.89 15.09
C GLN A 475 25.08 -8.09 13.66
N ILE A 476 24.32 -7.67 12.65
CA ILE A 476 24.77 -7.68 11.25
C ILE A 476 25.98 -6.76 11.07
N ALA A 477 25.88 -5.49 11.47
CA ALA A 477 26.93 -4.50 11.25
C ALA A 477 28.25 -4.88 11.94
N LYS A 478 28.17 -5.44 13.14
CA LYS A 478 29.33 -5.83 13.94
C LYS A 478 29.99 -7.12 13.45
N ASN A 479 29.19 -8.14 13.14
CA ASN A 479 29.70 -9.50 12.87
C ASN A 479 29.78 -9.82 11.36
N GLY A 480 28.91 -9.24 10.54
CA GLY A 480 28.78 -9.48 9.10
C GLY A 480 29.29 -8.32 8.25
N ARG A 481 30.59 -8.02 8.31
CA ARG A 481 31.19 -6.84 7.64
C ARG A 481 30.96 -6.81 6.13
N GLU A 482 31.05 -7.95 5.46
CA GLU A 482 30.91 -8.03 3.99
C GLU A 482 29.47 -7.67 3.55
N VAL A 483 28.45 -8.29 4.14
CA VAL A 483 27.05 -7.96 3.84
C VAL A 483 26.75 -6.52 4.22
N THR A 484 27.28 -6.05 5.36
CA THR A 484 27.13 -4.66 5.81
C THR A 484 27.67 -3.68 4.77
N GLU A 485 28.84 -3.96 4.20
CA GLU A 485 29.44 -3.09 3.18
C GLU A 485 28.65 -3.11 1.86
N GLN A 486 28.13 -4.26 1.43
CA GLN A 486 27.27 -4.35 0.24
C GLN A 486 26.02 -3.46 0.40
N PHE A 487 25.37 -3.51 1.55
CA PHE A 487 24.21 -2.66 1.83
C PHE A 487 24.58 -1.18 2.04
N ARG A 488 25.79 -0.87 2.54
CA ARG A 488 26.30 0.50 2.63
C ARG A 488 26.48 1.11 1.24
N VAL A 489 27.08 0.38 0.31
CA VAL A 489 27.26 0.81 -1.09
C VAL A 489 25.89 1.03 -1.75
N TYR A 490 24.99 0.05 -1.63
CA TYR A 490 23.63 0.19 -2.15
C TYR A 490 22.90 1.41 -1.59
N ALA A 491 22.96 1.64 -0.27
CA ALA A 491 22.31 2.80 0.35
C ALA A 491 22.84 4.12 -0.20
N LYS A 492 24.15 4.23 -0.45
CA LYS A 492 24.77 5.41 -1.08
C LYS A 492 24.32 5.61 -2.52
N GLU A 493 24.27 4.53 -3.31
CA GLU A 493 23.79 4.58 -4.70
C GLU A 493 22.32 4.99 -4.75
N ALA A 494 21.48 4.38 -3.92
CA ALA A 494 20.07 4.72 -3.80
C ALA A 494 19.85 6.18 -3.36
N ALA A 495 20.62 6.66 -2.38
CA ALA A 495 20.55 8.05 -1.94
C ALA A 495 20.98 9.05 -3.04
N ALA A 496 21.93 8.64 -3.90
CA ALA A 496 22.39 9.48 -5.01
C ALA A 496 21.32 9.70 -6.09
N GLU A 497 20.35 8.77 -6.25
CA GLU A 497 19.22 8.91 -7.18
C GLU A 497 18.28 10.07 -6.80
N PHE A 498 18.37 10.60 -5.57
CA PHE A 498 17.61 11.75 -5.10
C PHE A 498 18.37 13.08 -5.21
N ARG A 499 19.58 13.10 -5.78
CA ARG A 499 20.32 14.35 -6.00
C ARG A 499 19.65 15.17 -7.09
N ASP A 500 19.70 16.48 -6.94
CA ASP A 500 19.31 17.39 -8.02
C ASP A 500 20.24 17.16 -9.23
N PRO A 501 19.71 16.74 -10.39
CA PRO A 501 20.51 16.50 -11.59
C PRO A 501 21.00 17.81 -12.22
N THR A 502 20.50 18.97 -11.79
CA THR A 502 20.97 20.26 -12.29
C THR A 502 22.29 20.67 -11.62
N PRO A 503 23.30 21.11 -12.39
CA PRO A 503 24.60 21.47 -11.82
C PRO A 503 24.47 22.70 -10.91
N PRO A 504 25.16 22.72 -9.75
CA PRO A 504 25.16 23.90 -8.88
C PRO A 504 25.75 25.08 -9.64
N MET A 505 24.94 26.11 -9.89
CA MET A 505 25.38 27.34 -10.52
C MET A 505 26.55 27.96 -9.72
N PRO A 506 27.59 28.49 -10.39
CA PRO A 506 28.76 29.04 -9.70
C PRO A 506 28.36 30.17 -8.75
N LYS A 507 28.91 30.11 -7.52
CA LYS A 507 28.64 30.98 -6.34
C LYS A 507 28.92 32.48 -6.52
N ASN A 508 29.15 32.98 -7.74
CA ASN A 508 29.68 34.33 -7.98
C ASN A 508 28.64 35.45 -8.02
N ASN A 509 27.33 35.18 -7.89
CA ASN A 509 26.33 36.25 -7.79
C ASN A 509 25.59 36.22 -6.46
N LYS A 510 25.85 37.24 -5.61
CA LYS A 510 25.22 37.45 -4.30
C LYS A 510 23.68 37.57 -4.39
N ASP A 511 23.15 37.99 -5.53
CA ASP A 511 21.70 38.06 -5.76
C ASP A 511 21.08 36.69 -6.09
N VAL A 512 21.85 35.77 -6.68
CA VAL A 512 21.41 34.40 -7.00
C VAL A 512 21.49 33.50 -5.77
N SER A 513 22.47 33.70 -4.87
CA SER A 513 22.51 33.00 -3.58
C SER A 513 21.31 33.29 -2.70
N LYS A 514 20.66 34.45 -2.87
CA LYS A 514 19.43 34.80 -2.17
C LYS A 514 18.21 34.12 -2.79
N ALA A 515 18.14 34.05 -4.13
CA ALA A 515 17.12 33.29 -4.85
C ALA A 515 17.22 31.77 -4.62
N LEU A 516 18.44 31.22 -4.52
CA LEU A 516 18.70 29.82 -4.15
C LEU A 516 18.38 29.54 -2.68
N GLN A 517 18.51 30.52 -1.79
CA GLN A 517 18.07 30.41 -0.38
C GLN A 517 16.56 30.56 -0.22
N GLU A 518 15.90 31.35 -1.06
CA GLU A 518 14.44 31.48 -1.10
C GLU A 518 13.78 30.25 -1.77
N SER A 519 14.48 29.58 -2.70
CA SER A 519 14.09 28.28 -3.28
C SER A 519 14.51 27.07 -2.42
N ALA A 520 15.29 27.27 -1.35
CA ALA A 520 15.77 26.21 -0.46
C ALA A 520 14.74 25.75 0.59
N ASP A 521 13.54 26.34 0.60
CA ASP A 521 12.38 25.62 1.12
C ASP A 521 12.11 24.47 0.13
N SER A 522 12.64 23.29 0.45
CA SER A 522 12.60 22.01 -0.29
C SER A 522 11.20 21.53 -0.72
N THR A 523 10.17 22.35 -0.50
CA THR A 523 8.75 22.07 -0.72
C THR A 523 8.05 23.09 -1.64
N LYS A 524 8.78 24.02 -2.27
CA LYS A 524 8.17 25.11 -3.06
C LYS A 524 8.38 25.05 -4.57
N ASP A 525 9.12 24.08 -5.10
CA ASP A 525 9.40 23.93 -6.54
C ASP A 525 9.32 22.45 -6.97
N ALA A 526 9.32 22.19 -8.29
CA ALA A 526 9.35 20.85 -8.89
C ALA A 526 10.78 20.34 -9.19
N GLY A 527 11.81 21.06 -8.75
CA GLY A 527 13.22 20.69 -8.96
C GLY A 527 13.56 20.58 -10.44
N ALA A 528 14.21 19.48 -10.84
CA ALA A 528 14.56 19.23 -12.24
C ALA A 528 13.36 19.15 -13.19
N MET A 529 12.16 18.89 -12.66
CA MET A 529 10.92 18.84 -13.46
C MET A 529 10.33 20.22 -13.75
N THR A 530 10.80 21.29 -13.11
CA THR A 530 10.25 22.64 -13.30
C THR A 530 10.33 23.10 -14.76
N ALA A 531 11.49 22.94 -15.42
CA ALA A 531 11.65 23.35 -16.81
C ALA A 531 10.84 22.48 -17.80
N PRO A 532 10.86 21.13 -17.73
CA PRO A 532 9.98 20.28 -18.53
C PRO A 532 8.49 20.60 -18.37
N LEU A 533 8.02 20.84 -17.14
CA LEU A 533 6.62 21.15 -16.86
C LEU A 533 6.22 22.54 -17.37
N ALA A 534 7.09 23.53 -17.23
CA ALA A 534 6.86 24.87 -17.79
C ALA A 534 6.81 24.83 -19.33
N ALA A 535 7.71 24.06 -19.96
CA ALA A 535 7.69 23.84 -21.40
C ALA A 535 6.37 23.18 -21.83
N LEU A 536 5.93 22.15 -21.11
CA LEU A 536 4.67 21.47 -21.40
C LEU A 536 3.46 22.42 -21.28
N PHE A 537 3.37 23.17 -20.19
CA PHE A 537 2.31 24.15 -19.97
C PHE A 537 2.27 25.23 -21.07
N SER A 538 3.42 25.65 -21.58
CA SER A 538 3.51 26.68 -22.63
C SER A 538 2.92 26.25 -23.98
N THR A 539 2.71 24.95 -24.20
CA THR A 539 2.11 24.41 -25.45
C THR A 539 0.59 24.52 -25.49
N LEU A 540 -0.05 24.83 -24.36
CA LEU A 540 -1.49 24.91 -24.23
C LEU A 540 -2.07 26.21 -24.80
N SER A 541 -3.38 26.21 -25.08
CA SER A 541 -4.10 27.43 -25.45
C SER A 541 -4.20 28.41 -24.27
N GLU A 542 -4.32 29.71 -24.53
CA GLU A 542 -4.44 30.72 -23.47
C GLU A 542 -5.63 30.45 -22.53
N SER A 543 -6.74 29.95 -23.08
CA SER A 543 -7.93 29.56 -22.29
C SER A 543 -7.66 28.37 -21.37
N ASP A 544 -6.92 27.37 -21.83
CA ASP A 544 -6.57 26.20 -21.01
C ASP A 544 -5.54 26.57 -19.94
N GLN A 545 -4.60 27.45 -20.29
CA GLN A 545 -3.61 27.98 -19.35
C GLN A 545 -4.28 28.71 -18.18
N GLU A 546 -5.25 29.59 -18.44
CA GLU A 546 -5.98 30.30 -17.38
C GLU A 546 -6.74 29.34 -16.45
N ALA A 547 -7.44 28.36 -17.02
CA ALA A 547 -8.19 27.36 -16.26
C ALA A 547 -7.26 26.47 -15.40
N ILE A 548 -6.12 26.07 -15.95
CA ILE A 548 -5.12 25.28 -15.24
C ILE A 548 -4.47 26.08 -14.13
N LEU A 549 -4.06 27.34 -14.36
CA LEU A 549 -3.45 28.18 -13.33
C LEU A 549 -4.37 28.31 -12.10
N LYS A 550 -5.67 28.52 -12.33
CA LYS A 550 -6.67 28.55 -11.25
C LYS A 550 -6.73 27.24 -10.46
N ALA A 551 -6.67 26.10 -11.15
CA ALA A 551 -6.63 24.78 -10.50
C ALA A 551 -5.32 24.56 -9.72
N LEU A 552 -4.18 25.00 -10.27
CA LEU A 552 -2.86 24.90 -9.62
C LEU A 552 -2.77 25.76 -8.36
N ASP A 553 -3.34 26.96 -8.36
CA ASP A 553 -3.37 27.85 -7.19
C ASP A 553 -4.26 27.28 -6.08
N ALA A 554 -5.41 26.71 -6.44
CA ALA A 554 -6.29 26.00 -5.51
C ALA A 554 -5.58 24.77 -4.91
N HIS A 555 -4.89 23.99 -5.72
CA HIS A 555 -4.12 22.83 -5.27
C HIS A 555 -2.90 23.20 -4.41
N SER A 556 -2.23 24.31 -4.72
CA SER A 556 -1.14 24.86 -3.89
C SER A 556 -1.64 25.23 -2.50
N SER A 557 -2.82 25.87 -2.43
CA SER A 557 -3.47 26.23 -1.17
C SER A 557 -3.88 24.99 -0.37
N TYR A 558 -4.39 23.97 -1.07
CA TYR A 558 -4.70 22.67 -0.49
C TYR A 558 -3.46 22.00 0.11
N LEU A 559 -2.34 21.93 -0.62
CA LEU A 559 -1.07 21.38 -0.12
C LEU A 559 -0.57 22.11 1.14
N ALA A 560 -0.65 23.44 1.17
CA ALA A 560 -0.28 24.23 2.34
C ALA A 560 -1.16 23.89 3.55
N SER A 561 -2.47 23.72 3.35
CA SER A 561 -3.39 23.31 4.41
C SER A 561 -3.09 21.90 4.94
N LEU A 562 -2.77 20.95 4.06
CA LEU A 562 -2.37 19.59 4.46
C LEU A 562 -1.09 19.59 5.30
N LYS A 563 -0.08 20.39 4.91
CA LYS A 563 1.16 20.53 5.68
C LYS A 563 0.90 21.08 7.08
N ALA A 564 0.02 22.07 7.20
CA ALA A 564 -0.39 22.65 8.49
C ALA A 564 -1.14 21.61 9.36
N SER A 565 -2.13 20.91 8.79
CA SER A 565 -2.87 19.86 9.49
C SER A 565 -1.96 18.71 9.94
N SER A 566 -1.03 18.26 9.09
CA SER A 566 -0.04 17.24 9.43
C SER A 566 0.81 17.64 10.63
N THR A 567 1.31 18.88 10.63
CA THR A 567 2.10 19.43 11.75
C THR A 567 1.29 19.47 13.04
N SER A 568 0.01 19.87 12.97
CA SER A 568 -0.89 19.89 14.13
C SER A 568 -1.16 18.49 14.68
N ARG A 569 -1.35 17.48 13.81
CA ARG A 569 -1.57 16.09 14.24
C ARG A 569 -0.33 15.50 14.90
N MET A 570 0.87 15.80 14.37
CA MET A 570 2.12 15.40 15.01
C MET A 570 2.26 15.99 16.43
N LYS A 571 1.84 17.24 16.64
CA LYS A 571 1.82 17.87 17.97
C LYS A 571 0.86 17.15 18.93
N SER A 572 -0.33 16.75 18.44
CA SER A 572 -1.31 16.01 19.24
C SER A 572 -0.76 14.66 19.71
N ILE A 573 -0.15 13.90 18.80
CA ILE A 573 0.41 12.57 19.13
C ILE A 573 1.56 12.67 20.13
N LEU A 574 2.42 13.69 20.01
CA LEU A 574 3.49 13.91 20.99
C LEU A 574 2.97 14.32 22.37
N ALA A 575 1.83 15.01 22.44
CA ALA A 575 1.16 15.27 23.71
C ALA A 575 0.59 13.99 24.36
N ASN A 576 0.46 12.90 23.58
CA ASN A 576 0.05 11.57 24.01
C ASN A 576 -1.31 11.55 24.72
N ASN A 577 -2.30 12.22 24.12
CA ASN A 577 -3.66 12.31 24.64
C ASN A 577 -4.46 11.00 24.45
N LEU A 578 -3.93 10.01 23.72
CA LEU A 578 -4.53 8.69 23.45
C LEU A 578 -5.90 8.73 22.74
N ASP A 579 -6.22 9.84 22.07
CA ASP A 579 -7.50 10.10 21.43
C ASP A 579 -7.35 10.45 19.93
N THR A 580 -6.13 10.47 19.40
CA THR A 580 -5.90 10.92 18.03
C THR A 580 -6.41 9.88 17.04
N ALA A 581 -7.46 10.25 16.30
CA ALA A 581 -8.07 9.41 15.27
C ALA A 581 -7.32 9.43 13.92
N TYR A 582 -6.46 10.43 13.65
CA TYR A 582 -5.74 10.56 12.38
C TYR A 582 -4.28 10.96 12.59
N GLY A 583 -3.38 10.28 11.89
CA GLY A 583 -1.95 10.56 11.97
C GLY A 583 -1.44 11.73 11.10
N PRO A 584 -0.20 12.18 11.31
CA PRO A 584 0.53 13.08 10.42
C PRO A 584 0.80 12.45 9.05
N GLY A 585 1.18 13.31 8.11
CA GLY A 585 1.59 12.94 6.75
C GLY A 585 0.53 13.32 5.71
N MET A 586 0.98 14.00 4.64
CA MET A 586 0.10 14.34 3.51
C MET A 586 -0.29 13.09 2.70
N TYR A 587 0.50 12.01 2.77
CA TYR A 587 0.23 10.75 2.08
C TYR A 587 -1.10 10.12 2.51
N LEU A 588 -1.54 10.31 3.75
CA LEU A 588 -2.85 9.84 4.22
C LEU A 588 -4.00 10.57 3.53
N ALA A 589 -3.89 11.89 3.36
CA ALA A 589 -4.89 12.67 2.63
C ALA A 589 -4.93 12.30 1.15
N ARG A 590 -3.77 12.04 0.54
CA ARG A 590 -3.64 11.54 -0.85
C ARG A 590 -4.28 10.17 -1.01
N TRP A 591 -3.99 9.25 -0.10
CA TRP A 591 -4.59 7.93 -0.07
C TRP A 591 -6.12 8.02 0.08
N HIS A 592 -6.63 8.83 1.01
CA HIS A 592 -8.06 9.08 1.15
C HIS A 592 -8.70 9.59 -0.12
N THR A 593 -8.07 10.55 -0.79
CA THR A 593 -8.61 11.11 -2.05
C THR A 593 -8.77 10.01 -3.12
N LEU A 594 -7.82 9.07 -3.23
CA LEU A 594 -7.91 7.94 -4.16
C LEU A 594 -9.03 6.94 -3.77
N LEU A 595 -9.19 6.67 -2.48
CA LEU A 595 -10.29 5.83 -1.99
C LEU A 595 -11.64 6.50 -2.24
N ASP A 596 -11.77 7.75 -1.83
CA ASP A 596 -13.01 8.52 -1.86
C ASP A 596 -13.49 8.77 -3.29
N SER A 597 -12.58 8.94 -4.25
CA SER A 597 -12.88 9.11 -5.68
C SER A 597 -13.14 7.81 -6.44
N THR A 598 -13.04 6.64 -5.80
CA THR A 598 -13.30 5.35 -6.45
C THR A 598 -14.76 5.27 -6.91
N SER A 599 -15.00 5.03 -8.20
CA SER A 599 -16.35 4.84 -8.74
C SER A 599 -16.98 3.55 -8.23
N ILE A 600 -18.25 3.64 -7.81
CA ILE A 600 -19.04 2.54 -7.26
C ILE A 600 -20.39 2.45 -7.98
N THR A 601 -20.86 1.25 -8.30
CA THR A 601 -22.21 1.04 -8.89
C THR A 601 -23.32 1.71 -8.07
N PRO A 602 -24.38 2.24 -8.70
CA PRO A 602 -25.56 2.75 -8.00
C PRO A 602 -26.13 1.79 -6.94
N ALA A 603 -26.64 2.32 -5.84
CA ALA A 603 -27.21 1.53 -4.73
C ALA A 603 -28.61 0.96 -5.05
N THR A 604 -29.37 1.67 -5.87
CA THR A 604 -30.72 1.31 -6.34
C THR A 604 -30.69 0.95 -7.82
N ALA A 605 -31.78 0.40 -8.35
CA ALA A 605 -31.83 -0.07 -9.74
C ALA A 605 -31.46 1.02 -10.78
N LYS A 606 -31.87 2.27 -10.52
CA LYS A 606 -31.53 3.46 -11.31
C LYS A 606 -31.02 4.55 -10.38
N GLY A 607 -29.87 5.12 -10.69
CA GLY A 607 -29.25 6.15 -9.86
C GLY A 607 -27.87 6.57 -10.38
N ARG A 608 -27.36 7.67 -9.87
CA ARG A 608 -26.01 8.12 -10.22
C ARG A 608 -24.95 7.13 -9.72
N VAL A 609 -23.83 7.07 -10.44
CA VAL A 609 -22.62 6.40 -9.97
C VAL A 609 -22.22 7.00 -8.62
N ARG A 610 -21.99 6.13 -7.64
CA ARG A 610 -21.56 6.49 -6.29
C ARG A 610 -20.05 6.63 -6.24
N THR A 611 -19.55 7.21 -5.16
CA THR A 611 -18.12 7.31 -4.91
C THR A 611 -17.72 6.49 -3.68
N GLY A 612 -16.42 6.22 -3.54
CA GLY A 612 -15.88 5.53 -2.37
C GLY A 612 -16.23 6.24 -1.05
N LYS A 613 -16.28 7.58 -1.07
CA LYS A 613 -16.68 8.40 0.08
C LYS A 613 -18.10 8.06 0.57
N GLU A 614 -19.00 7.76 -0.35
CA GLU A 614 -20.41 7.49 -0.05
C GLU A 614 -20.66 6.08 0.50
N VAL A 615 -19.73 5.14 0.29
CA VAL A 615 -19.85 3.76 0.77
C VAL A 615 -19.02 3.48 2.02
N LYS A 616 -18.02 4.32 2.30
CA LYS A 616 -17.11 4.22 3.46
C LYS A 616 -17.85 4.14 4.81
N ASP A 617 -18.96 4.85 4.94
CA ASP A 617 -19.79 4.85 6.17
C ASP A 617 -20.97 3.86 6.11
N GLN A 618 -21.19 3.18 4.98
CA GLN A 618 -22.24 2.17 4.80
C GLN A 618 -21.75 0.75 5.17
N ASP A 619 -20.43 0.57 5.36
CA ASP A 619 -19.74 -0.72 5.44
C ASP A 619 -19.70 -1.39 6.83
N ASP A 620 -20.87 -1.55 7.44
CA ASP A 620 -21.11 -2.61 8.44
C ASP A 620 -21.83 -3.84 7.83
N SER A 621 -22.24 -3.79 6.54
CA SER A 621 -23.02 -4.84 5.86
C SER A 621 -22.27 -5.69 4.82
N GLY A 622 -21.03 -5.33 4.44
CA GLY A 622 -20.25 -6.13 3.49
C GLY A 622 -19.96 -7.56 4.01
N ALA A 623 -20.14 -8.57 3.15
CA ALA A 623 -19.98 -10.01 3.45
C ALA A 623 -18.66 -10.39 4.18
N ALA A 624 -17.59 -9.64 3.93
CA ALA A 624 -16.27 -9.85 4.54
C ALA A 624 -16.14 -9.23 5.95
N ASN A 625 -16.90 -8.16 6.25
CA ASN A 625 -16.84 -7.44 7.53
C ASN A 625 -18.00 -7.76 8.49
N SER A 626 -19.14 -8.25 7.98
CA SER A 626 -20.36 -8.47 8.78
C SER A 626 -20.24 -9.53 9.89
N LYS A 627 -19.12 -10.26 9.97
CA LYS A 627 -18.84 -11.24 11.05
C LYS A 627 -17.67 -10.88 11.97
N ALA A 628 -17.05 -9.70 11.83
CA ALA A 628 -16.23 -9.15 12.90
C ALA A 628 -17.08 -8.75 14.13
N LYS A 629 -18.40 -8.55 13.94
CA LYS A 629 -19.38 -8.48 15.03
C LYS A 629 -19.86 -9.88 15.41
N GLY A 630 -19.48 -10.32 16.61
CA GLY A 630 -20.05 -11.51 17.22
C GLY A 630 -21.57 -11.40 17.35
N ASN A 631 -22.27 -12.51 17.09
CA ASN A 631 -23.70 -12.75 17.26
C ASN A 631 -24.44 -11.71 18.14
N GLY A 632 -24.92 -10.63 17.52
CA GLY A 632 -25.82 -9.66 18.10
C GLY A 632 -26.95 -9.41 17.12
N LYS A 633 -28.16 -9.82 17.48
CA LYS A 633 -29.39 -9.60 16.69
C LYS A 633 -29.53 -8.13 16.32
N GLY A 634 -29.97 -7.89 15.08
CA GLY A 634 -30.25 -6.56 14.54
C GLY A 634 -31.09 -5.70 15.46
N GLY A 635 -30.63 -4.47 15.66
CA GLY A 635 -31.35 -3.40 16.33
C GLY A 635 -31.25 -2.15 15.47
N ASN A 636 -32.40 -1.71 14.99
CA ASN A 636 -32.63 -0.46 14.27
C ASN A 636 -31.99 0.70 15.07
N ARG A 637 -30.98 1.39 14.52
CA ARG A 637 -30.38 2.59 15.12
C ARG A 637 -30.79 3.81 14.32
N ASP A 638 -32.02 4.26 14.55
CA ASP A 638 -32.37 5.67 14.37
C ASP A 638 -31.91 6.42 15.61
N GLY A 639 -31.02 7.39 15.42
CA GLY A 639 -30.63 8.37 16.44
C GLY A 639 -29.17 8.29 16.86
N ASP A 640 -28.32 9.08 16.20
CA ASP A 640 -27.20 9.74 16.87
C ASP A 640 -26.83 11.02 16.10
N LYS A 641 -27.23 12.18 16.65
CA LYS A 641 -27.02 13.52 16.09
C LYS A 641 -25.85 14.25 16.75
N ASP A 642 -24.97 13.57 17.49
CA ASP A 642 -23.91 14.22 18.27
C ASP A 642 -22.46 13.77 17.93
N LYS A 643 -22.23 13.10 16.79
CA LYS A 643 -20.88 12.71 16.31
C LYS A 643 -20.16 13.75 15.42
N ASP A 644 -20.55 15.02 15.49
CA ASP A 644 -20.07 16.06 14.57
C ASP A 644 -18.99 16.99 15.14
N LYS A 645 -18.40 16.68 16.33
CA LYS A 645 -17.43 17.58 16.98
C LYS A 645 -15.94 17.23 16.86
N ASP A 646 -15.57 16.05 16.34
CA ASP A 646 -14.15 15.66 16.16
C ASP A 646 -13.75 15.34 14.69
N LYS A 647 -14.62 15.65 13.72
CA LYS A 647 -14.31 15.51 12.30
C LYS A 647 -13.56 16.73 11.76
N VAL A 648 -12.30 16.92 12.14
CA VAL A 648 -11.39 17.68 11.25
C VAL A 648 -10.89 16.72 10.17
N GLU A 649 -11.82 16.34 9.31
CA GLU A 649 -11.57 15.65 8.04
C GLU A 649 -10.52 16.47 7.27
N ALA A 650 -9.59 15.79 6.60
CA ALA A 650 -8.66 16.51 5.74
C ALA A 650 -9.46 17.39 4.76
N PRO A 651 -9.02 18.63 4.45
CA PRO A 651 -9.75 19.51 3.55
C PRO A 651 -10.07 18.77 2.24
N ASP A 652 -11.26 19.01 1.67
CA ASP A 652 -11.62 18.36 0.40
C ASP A 652 -10.63 18.78 -0.70
N ALA A 653 -10.17 17.80 -1.48
CA ALA A 653 -9.27 18.05 -2.59
C ALA A 653 -9.97 18.91 -3.67
N PRO A 654 -9.28 19.91 -4.26
CA PRO A 654 -9.85 20.71 -5.32
C PRO A 654 -10.04 19.88 -6.61
N ASP A 655 -10.96 20.33 -7.47
CA ASP A 655 -11.13 19.72 -8.79
C ASP A 655 -9.94 20.05 -9.70
N ILE A 656 -9.18 19.02 -10.02
CA ILE A 656 -7.99 19.06 -10.88
C ILE A 656 -8.20 18.35 -12.21
N SER A 657 -9.45 17.99 -12.55
CA SER A 657 -9.78 17.22 -13.76
C SER A 657 -9.31 17.91 -15.03
N VAL A 658 -9.33 19.25 -15.07
CA VAL A 658 -8.82 20.05 -16.20
C VAL A 658 -7.32 19.84 -16.42
N VAL A 659 -6.54 19.75 -15.34
CA VAL A 659 -5.08 19.55 -15.39
C VAL A 659 -4.77 18.16 -15.92
N VAL A 660 -5.40 17.13 -15.35
CA VAL A 660 -5.18 15.73 -15.73
C VAL A 660 -5.59 15.50 -17.18
N LYS A 661 -6.74 16.01 -17.61
CA LYS A 661 -7.23 15.85 -18.99
C LYS A 661 -6.30 16.52 -20.01
N ALA A 662 -5.73 17.67 -19.68
CA ALA A 662 -4.91 18.44 -20.61
C ALA A 662 -3.46 17.95 -20.73
N LEU A 663 -2.86 17.51 -19.62
CA LEU A 663 -1.39 17.37 -19.51
C LEU A 663 -0.90 15.96 -19.21
N ARG A 664 -1.77 15.03 -18.77
CA ARG A 664 -1.32 13.69 -18.32
C ARG A 664 -0.66 12.87 -19.43
N VAL A 665 -1.21 12.87 -20.64
CA VAL A 665 -0.70 12.07 -21.76
C VAL A 665 0.71 12.53 -22.13
N GLN A 666 0.92 13.84 -22.28
CA GLN A 666 2.21 14.40 -22.62
C GLN A 666 3.22 14.27 -21.47
N PHE A 667 2.76 14.37 -20.22
CA PHE A 667 3.61 14.07 -19.05
C PHE A 667 4.13 12.64 -19.09
N LYS A 668 3.28 11.66 -19.42
CA LYS A 668 3.71 10.27 -19.60
C LYS A 668 4.76 10.13 -20.70
N GLU A 669 4.62 10.84 -21.82
CA GLU A 669 5.62 10.85 -22.89
C GLU A 669 6.97 11.47 -22.44
N ILE A 670 6.94 12.51 -21.60
CA ILE A 670 8.15 13.05 -20.96
C ILE A 670 8.85 11.96 -20.12
N LEU A 671 8.08 11.22 -19.31
CA LEU A 671 8.64 10.14 -18.47
C LEU A 671 9.28 9.03 -19.32
N LYS A 672 8.63 8.60 -20.41
CA LYS A 672 9.21 7.64 -21.35
C LYS A 672 10.50 8.16 -21.99
N GLY A 673 10.57 9.45 -22.31
CA GLY A 673 11.78 10.08 -22.86
C GLY A 673 12.95 10.09 -21.88
N MET A 674 12.68 10.17 -20.57
CA MET A 674 13.72 10.12 -19.52
C MET A 674 14.32 8.72 -19.33
N GLU A 675 13.56 7.65 -19.61
CA GLU A 675 14.06 6.26 -19.59
C GLU A 675 15.18 6.05 -20.62
N VAL A 676 15.15 6.73 -21.77
CA VAL A 676 16.15 6.55 -22.84
C VAL A 676 17.53 7.15 -22.48
N MET A 677 17.58 8.01 -21.46
CA MET A 677 18.80 8.72 -21.03
C MET A 677 19.45 8.19 -19.75
N GLY A 678 18.78 7.29 -19.02
CA GLY A 678 19.27 6.70 -17.76
C GLY A 678 19.48 5.20 -17.89
#